data_AF-A0A955WV72-F1
#
_entry.id   AF-A0A955WV72-F1
#
_cell.length_a   1.000
_cell.length_b   1.000
_cell.length_c   1.000
_cell.angle_alpha   90.00
_cell.angle_beta   90.00
_cell.angle_gamma   90.00
#
_symmetry.space_group_name_H-M   'P 1'
#
loop_
_entity.id
_entity.type
_entity.pdbx_description
1 polymer ?
#
loop_
_entity_poly.entity_id
_entity_poly.type
_entity_poly.pdbx_seq_one_letter_code
_entity_poly.pdbx_strand_id
1 'polypeptide(L)'
;MRWMTTRRPWRPAGLALALCALAVGCDDSEQPAEGAGAGCVSDLEFFQQQVSLPVLEADCVNCHNPQGIANQSMLVLASAGETDYLRRNFEVLREVAAFERDGVNLLRGMPTNQIPHGGGQRFKVGSDTDKAFQELIRRFDAPVVCEASSEGSGLLAKVELVDLPGTLRKAKLQLIGELPTVEELEQVSSGGAAALEALLTGYMQEDAFYETLKRWWNDDLLTDKYARGDEATNLLDSDDFPRRHYYRDLPDDTEAGQLARRWSNLSVAREPLELIAHVVRSERPFSEVLTADYMLLNPFSAQVYGLDTAAFDDPLNPMEFKALKVDGVPHAGVLTSPMFLNRYPTTPTNRNRHRARTVYRLFLATDILQKADRPVDPTQIRDHNPTMNNPQCTVCHASMDPVAGAFQNWDDRGRYRLPEEGWFSDMRPPGFEADMPPDDWGRSLQWLAGQIAADERFALSAVYAVYTGLVGRRPLTNPQDQSDPRFEAKLAFYNEEQAFLRTLVDAFQAGGQNLKVIIPLVIESPFYRALNAPGLSEDEAVVLAPLGTARLLTPEELSAKLVATLGRPWQARVNDRDQLTHRDEFLFFIGGIDSDQITDRISEPNGIMANIALRMASDMACLVTAEDFNRPLAERHLFPLVEASYRPEDDNGFAVPQAEEAIRANIRYLHQRLLGEVLTPGHPEEDATYELYLQTWRELFAGIRNEQVPTALPGRCRHERDFWSDEALEDDARLRYDPEGTLRAWHAVLTYLLADWRFLYHQ
;
A
#
# COMPACT_ATOMS: atom_id res chain seq x y z
N MET A 1 -48.72 -2.27 23.12
CA MET A 1 -48.90 -0.80 23.10
C MET A 1 -47.98 -0.24 22.04
N ARG A 2 -48.54 0.39 20.98
CA ARG A 2 -47.76 1.11 19.96
C ARG A 2 -47.22 2.40 20.62
N TRP A 3 -45.93 2.47 20.86
CA TRP A 3 -45.29 3.67 21.39
C TRP A 3 -45.08 4.67 20.23
N MET A 4 -45.63 5.87 20.36
CA MET A 4 -45.45 6.96 19.39
C MET A 4 -44.06 7.59 19.61
N THR A 5 -43.08 7.21 18.80
CA THR A 5 -41.85 7.97 18.61
C THR A 5 -42.09 9.07 17.58
N THR A 6 -41.69 10.30 17.89
CA THR A 6 -41.83 11.44 16.97
C THR A 6 -40.45 11.91 16.54
N ARG A 7 -40.23 11.99 15.22
CA ARG A 7 -39.02 12.61 14.67
C ARG A 7 -39.11 14.13 14.85
N ARG A 8 -38.05 14.77 15.34
CA ARG A 8 -37.99 16.24 15.46
C ARG A 8 -38.14 16.89 14.07
N PRO A 9 -38.90 17.99 13.92
CA PRO A 9 -38.97 18.73 12.67
C PRO A 9 -37.65 19.47 12.41
N TRP A 10 -37.02 19.19 11.26
CA TRP A 10 -35.80 19.86 10.80
C TRP A 10 -36.09 21.35 10.56
N ARG A 11 -35.36 22.25 11.23
CA ARG A 11 -35.44 23.70 10.99
C ARG A 11 -34.28 24.11 10.07
N PRO A 12 -34.51 24.60 8.84
CA PRO A 12 -33.42 25.12 8.04
C PRO A 12 -32.86 26.38 8.70
N ALA A 13 -31.54 26.46 8.80
CA ALA A 13 -30.83 27.65 9.25
C ALA A 13 -31.11 28.81 8.29
N GLY A 14 -31.96 29.75 8.73
CA GLY A 14 -32.24 30.97 7.98
C GLY A 14 -31.09 31.97 8.14
N LEU A 15 -30.46 32.34 7.03
CA LEU A 15 -29.60 33.51 6.91
C LEU A 15 -30.39 34.76 7.37
N ALA A 16 -30.03 35.33 8.52
CA ALA A 16 -30.51 36.64 8.95
C ALA A 16 -29.40 37.67 8.70
N LEU A 17 -29.49 38.38 7.57
CA LEU A 17 -28.79 39.64 7.37
C LEU A 17 -29.41 40.70 8.30
N ALA A 18 -28.64 41.22 9.24
CA ALA A 18 -28.98 42.40 10.01
C ALA A 18 -27.96 43.52 9.74
N LEU A 19 -28.44 44.57 9.08
CA LEU A 19 -27.78 45.87 8.91
C LEU A 19 -28.21 46.82 10.04
N CYS A 20 -27.35 47.81 10.35
CA CYS A 20 -27.53 49.00 11.20
C CYS A 20 -27.39 48.78 12.73
N ALA A 21 -26.82 49.67 13.54
CA ALA A 21 -26.17 50.97 13.36
C ALA A 21 -25.40 51.34 14.66
N LEU A 22 -24.46 52.28 14.53
CA LEU A 22 -23.69 52.93 15.60
C LEU A 22 -24.60 53.60 16.66
N ALA A 23 -24.34 53.34 17.95
CA ALA A 23 -24.59 54.30 19.03
C ALA A 23 -23.69 53.98 20.24
N VAL A 24 -22.95 55.00 20.67
CA VAL A 24 -22.11 55.05 21.88
C VAL A 24 -23.01 55.32 23.09
N GLY A 25 -22.79 54.59 24.21
CA GLY A 25 -23.39 54.88 25.51
C GLY A 25 -22.86 53.93 26.59
N CYS A 26 -22.22 54.51 27.61
CA CYS A 26 -21.47 53.86 28.68
C CYS A 26 -22.31 53.17 29.77
N ASP A 27 -21.61 52.24 30.43
CA ASP A 27 -21.60 51.85 31.86
C ASP A 27 -22.41 50.66 32.42
N ASP A 28 -21.57 49.78 33.01
CA ASP A 28 -21.71 48.97 34.23
C ASP A 28 -22.56 47.69 34.23
N SER A 29 -21.91 46.57 33.86
CA SER A 29 -21.45 45.57 34.85
C SER A 29 -20.71 44.40 34.15
N GLU A 30 -19.39 44.49 34.04
CA GLU A 30 -18.53 43.38 33.61
C GLU A 30 -18.22 42.45 34.80
N GLN A 31 -18.71 41.22 34.73
CA GLN A 31 -17.97 40.07 35.26
C GLN A 31 -17.08 39.55 34.12
N PRO A 32 -15.76 39.34 34.33
CA PRO A 32 -14.90 38.89 33.26
C PRO A 32 -15.25 37.45 32.87
N ALA A 33 -15.52 37.25 31.59
CA ALA A 33 -15.59 35.92 30.99
C ALA A 33 -14.24 35.23 31.13
N GLU A 34 -14.16 34.23 32.00
CA GLU A 34 -13.13 33.20 31.93
C GLU A 34 -13.29 32.46 30.60
N GLY A 35 -12.21 32.35 29.83
CA GLY A 35 -12.20 31.53 28.61
C GLY A 35 -11.34 32.01 27.44
N ALA A 36 -10.32 32.84 27.65
CA ALA A 36 -9.25 32.98 26.67
C ALA A 36 -8.29 31.79 26.84
N GLY A 37 -8.52 30.68 26.11
CA GLY A 37 -7.60 29.54 26.13
C GLY A 37 -8.09 28.16 25.67
N ALA A 38 -9.20 28.01 24.94
CA ALA A 38 -9.54 26.73 24.31
C ALA A 38 -9.69 26.94 22.80
N GLY A 39 -8.86 26.23 22.01
CA GLY A 39 -8.98 26.20 20.55
C GLY A 39 -10.35 25.67 20.11
N CYS A 40 -10.72 25.93 18.85
CA CYS A 40 -11.95 25.34 18.29
C CYS A 40 -11.81 23.82 18.24
N VAL A 41 -12.73 23.09 18.90
CA VAL A 41 -12.78 21.62 18.87
C VAL A 41 -13.89 21.20 17.90
N SER A 42 -13.51 20.47 16.85
CA SER A 42 -14.46 20.00 15.83
C SER A 42 -15.50 19.04 16.44
N ASP A 43 -16.65 18.88 15.80
CA ASP A 43 -17.69 17.98 16.33
C ASP A 43 -17.25 16.52 16.42
N LEU A 44 -16.42 16.05 15.47
CA LEU A 44 -15.90 14.69 15.46
C LEU A 44 -14.85 14.49 16.56
N GLU A 45 -13.98 15.47 16.77
CA GLU A 45 -12.99 15.46 17.86
C GLU A 45 -13.67 15.50 19.24
N PHE A 46 -14.67 16.38 19.41
CA PHE A 46 -15.49 16.43 20.62
C PHE A 46 -16.18 15.08 20.85
N PHE A 47 -16.81 14.52 19.82
CA PHE A 47 -17.45 13.21 19.91
C PHE A 47 -16.46 12.14 20.34
N GLN A 48 -15.28 12.08 19.71
CA GLN A 48 -14.29 11.07 19.99
C GLN A 48 -13.79 11.12 21.45
N GLN A 49 -13.36 12.30 21.89
CA GLN A 49 -12.76 12.50 23.22
C GLN A 49 -13.78 12.43 24.35
N GLN A 50 -14.99 12.97 24.16
CA GLN A 50 -15.95 13.15 25.26
C GLN A 50 -17.06 12.08 25.29
N VAL A 51 -17.30 11.40 24.17
CA VAL A 51 -18.42 10.45 24.05
C VAL A 51 -17.96 9.06 23.61
N SER A 52 -17.20 8.96 22.53
CA SER A 52 -16.85 7.66 21.94
C SER A 52 -15.97 6.84 22.86
N LEU A 53 -14.75 7.30 23.15
CA LEU A 53 -13.79 6.53 23.96
C LEU A 53 -14.24 6.34 25.41
N PRO A 54 -14.71 7.37 26.13
CA PRO A 54 -15.03 7.21 27.56
C PRO A 54 -16.33 6.45 27.83
N VAL A 55 -17.23 6.34 26.85
CA VAL A 55 -18.60 5.86 27.07
C VAL A 55 -19.03 4.80 26.06
N LEU A 56 -18.91 5.08 24.77
CA LEU A 56 -19.39 4.14 23.76
C LEU A 56 -18.52 2.88 23.72
N GLU A 57 -17.21 3.04 23.57
CA GLU A 57 -16.27 1.92 23.49
C GLU A 57 -16.12 1.22 24.85
N ALA A 58 -16.18 1.97 25.94
CA ALA A 58 -16.04 1.42 27.29
C ALA A 58 -17.28 0.61 27.75
N ASP A 59 -18.48 0.99 27.31
CA ASP A 59 -19.72 0.46 27.89
C ASP A 59 -20.79 0.08 26.87
N CYS A 60 -21.10 0.98 25.93
CA CYS A 60 -22.28 0.83 25.07
C CYS A 60 -22.10 -0.23 23.97
N VAL A 61 -20.91 -0.31 23.37
CA VAL A 61 -20.59 -1.21 22.25
C VAL A 61 -20.78 -2.69 22.62
N ASN A 62 -20.65 -3.04 23.90
CA ASN A 62 -20.86 -4.39 24.41
C ASN A 62 -22.30 -4.90 24.18
N CYS A 63 -23.28 -3.99 24.14
CA CYS A 63 -24.69 -4.32 23.86
C CYS A 63 -25.13 -3.84 22.48
N HIS A 64 -24.63 -2.69 22.04
CA HIS A 64 -24.99 -1.99 20.81
C HIS A 64 -23.98 -2.27 19.71
N ASN A 65 -23.82 -3.52 19.33
CA ASN A 65 -23.08 -3.92 18.13
C ASN A 65 -23.99 -4.79 17.27
N PRO A 66 -23.61 -5.15 16.02
CA PRO A 66 -24.50 -5.89 15.11
C PRO A 66 -25.08 -7.18 15.68
N GLN A 67 -24.50 -7.71 16.77
CA GLN A 67 -24.91 -8.96 17.40
C GLN A 67 -25.09 -8.89 18.92
N GLY A 68 -24.89 -7.71 19.49
CA GLY A 68 -25.15 -7.49 20.89
C GLY A 68 -26.65 -7.61 21.16
N ILE A 69 -27.01 -7.72 22.44
CA ILE A 69 -28.41 -7.85 22.85
C ILE A 69 -29.31 -6.68 22.40
N ALA A 70 -28.71 -5.56 21.96
CA ALA A 70 -29.40 -4.39 21.43
C ALA A 70 -29.19 -4.20 19.91
N ASN A 71 -28.86 -5.26 19.17
CA ASN A 71 -28.62 -5.19 17.73
C ASN A 71 -29.85 -4.83 16.87
N GLN A 72 -31.06 -4.98 17.41
CA GLN A 72 -32.29 -4.52 16.76
C GLN A 72 -32.66 -3.08 17.14
N SER A 73 -31.82 -2.40 17.92
CA SER A 73 -32.01 -0.99 18.22
C SER A 73 -31.56 -0.11 17.05
N MET A 74 -31.92 1.17 17.10
CA MET A 74 -31.42 2.17 16.15
C MET A 74 -29.94 2.53 16.39
N LEU A 75 -29.34 2.03 17.47
CA LEU A 75 -27.96 2.29 17.85
C LEU A 75 -27.17 0.99 17.69
N VAL A 76 -26.50 0.85 16.54
CA VAL A 76 -25.59 -0.27 16.26
C VAL A 76 -24.22 0.33 15.95
N LEU A 77 -23.26 0.11 16.87
CA LEU A 77 -21.94 0.70 16.85
C LEU A 77 -20.92 -0.28 16.25
N ALA A 78 -19.95 0.27 15.54
CA ALA A 78 -18.70 -0.40 15.19
C ALA A 78 -17.70 -0.26 16.36
N SER A 79 -16.90 -1.29 16.63
CA SER A 79 -15.91 -1.23 17.71
C SER A 79 -14.66 -0.46 17.32
N ALA A 80 -13.87 -0.04 18.30
CA ALA A 80 -12.65 0.74 18.08
C ALA A 80 -11.58 0.06 17.21
N GLY A 81 -11.64 -1.27 17.07
CA GLY A 81 -10.78 -2.04 16.16
C GLY A 81 -11.30 -2.13 14.72
N GLU A 82 -12.45 -1.53 14.42
CA GLU A 82 -12.98 -1.43 13.06
C GLU A 82 -12.54 -0.15 12.38
N THR A 83 -12.28 -0.24 11.08
CA THR A 83 -11.93 0.91 10.28
C THR A 83 -13.07 1.92 10.23
N ASP A 84 -12.69 3.20 10.39
CA ASP A 84 -13.58 4.36 10.32
C ASP A 84 -14.76 4.31 11.32
N TYR A 85 -14.62 3.53 12.40
CA TYR A 85 -15.68 3.31 13.39
C TYR A 85 -16.17 4.62 14.02
N LEU A 86 -15.28 5.60 14.24
CA LEU A 86 -15.63 6.88 14.85
C LEU A 86 -16.65 7.64 14.01
N ARG A 87 -16.44 7.75 12.70
CA ARG A 87 -17.40 8.43 11.82
C ARG A 87 -18.70 7.64 11.75
N ARG A 88 -18.62 6.32 11.58
CA ARG A 88 -19.80 5.46 11.54
C ARG A 88 -20.63 5.62 12.81
N ASN A 89 -19.99 5.57 13.97
CA ASN A 89 -20.65 5.76 15.27
C ASN A 89 -21.18 7.18 15.43
N PHE A 90 -20.44 8.21 15.02
CA PHE A 90 -20.90 9.61 15.03
C PHE A 90 -22.19 9.78 14.22
N GLU A 91 -22.24 9.19 13.03
CA GLU A 91 -23.40 9.21 12.14
C GLU A 91 -24.59 8.44 12.73
N VAL A 92 -24.38 7.24 13.25
CA VAL A 92 -25.43 6.48 13.94
C VAL A 92 -26.00 7.28 15.12
N LEU A 93 -25.13 7.91 15.93
CA LEU A 93 -25.58 8.76 17.03
C LEU A 93 -26.36 9.98 16.54
N ARG A 94 -25.93 10.61 15.44
CA ARG A 94 -26.64 11.73 14.80
C ARG A 94 -28.05 11.32 14.36
N GLU A 95 -28.19 10.13 13.79
CA GLU A 95 -29.49 9.57 13.41
C GLU A 95 -30.38 9.32 14.63
N VAL A 96 -29.85 8.67 15.67
CA VAL A 96 -30.61 8.38 16.90
C VAL A 96 -31.00 9.68 17.64
N ALA A 97 -30.13 10.70 17.62
CA ALA A 97 -30.39 12.01 18.22
C ALA A 97 -31.56 12.76 17.56
N ALA A 98 -32.00 12.38 16.36
CA ALA A 98 -33.15 12.99 15.70
C ALA A 98 -34.51 12.59 16.31
N PHE A 99 -34.53 11.66 17.28
CA PHE A 99 -35.73 11.10 17.86
C PHE A 99 -35.92 11.46 19.34
N GLU A 100 -37.18 11.69 19.71
CA GLU A 100 -37.59 11.95 21.10
C GLU A 100 -38.76 11.08 21.51
N ARG A 101 -38.89 10.91 22.83
CA ARG A 101 -40.06 10.33 23.48
C ARG A 101 -40.37 11.12 24.74
N ASP A 102 -41.64 11.53 24.88
CA ASP A 102 -42.12 12.33 26.01
C ASP A 102 -41.30 13.62 26.24
N GLY A 103 -40.80 14.24 25.16
CA GLY A 103 -39.97 15.45 25.20
C GLY A 103 -38.51 15.22 25.61
N VAL A 104 -38.07 13.97 25.73
CA VAL A 104 -36.69 13.60 26.04
C VAL A 104 -36.04 12.93 24.83
N ASN A 105 -34.83 13.40 24.47
CA ASN A 105 -34.04 12.82 23.39
C ASN A 105 -33.68 11.35 23.67
N LEU A 106 -33.85 10.44 22.70
CA LEU A 106 -33.59 9.01 22.91
C LEU A 106 -32.14 8.73 23.31
N LEU A 107 -31.18 9.38 22.64
CA LEU A 107 -29.75 9.16 22.82
C LEU A 107 -29.27 9.46 24.26
N ARG A 108 -29.94 10.40 24.92
CA ARG A 108 -29.68 10.76 26.33
C ARG A 108 -30.62 10.08 27.31
N GLY A 109 -31.91 9.99 26.96
CA GLY A 109 -32.99 9.56 27.83
C GLY A 109 -32.93 8.07 28.17
N MET A 110 -32.53 7.23 27.22
CA MET A 110 -32.39 5.79 27.45
C MET A 110 -31.22 5.47 28.40
N PRO A 111 -29.96 5.89 28.15
CA PRO A 111 -28.85 5.58 29.06
C PRO A 111 -28.99 6.17 30.47
N THR A 112 -29.70 7.30 30.62
CA THR A 112 -30.03 7.87 31.94
C THR A 112 -31.21 7.21 32.64
N ASN A 113 -31.90 6.29 31.94
CA ASN A 113 -33.14 5.62 32.34
C ASN A 113 -34.33 6.57 32.61
N GLN A 114 -34.31 7.77 32.03
CA GLN A 114 -35.49 8.65 31.92
C GLN A 114 -36.51 8.07 30.92
N ILE A 115 -36.01 7.32 29.95
CA ILE A 115 -36.78 6.45 29.05
C ILE A 115 -36.37 5.01 29.38
N PRO A 116 -37.31 4.04 29.48
CA PRO A 116 -36.96 2.67 29.79
C PRO A 116 -35.91 2.11 28.82
N HIS A 117 -34.79 1.64 29.38
CA HIS A 117 -33.69 1.05 28.64
C HIS A 117 -33.43 -0.37 29.12
N GLY A 118 -33.36 -1.33 28.18
CA GLY A 118 -33.20 -2.75 28.51
C GLY A 118 -31.92 -3.08 29.28
N GLY A 119 -30.85 -2.31 29.05
CA GLY A 119 -29.58 -2.42 29.78
C GLY A 119 -29.50 -1.65 31.10
N GLY A 120 -30.63 -1.08 31.56
CA GLY A 120 -30.71 -0.25 32.77
C GLY A 120 -30.04 1.12 32.62
N GLN A 121 -29.85 1.80 33.75
CA GLN A 121 -29.14 3.08 33.81
C GLN A 121 -27.63 2.86 33.61
N ARG A 122 -27.04 3.55 32.63
CA ARG A 122 -25.59 3.54 32.35
C ARG A 122 -24.88 4.72 32.99
N PHE A 123 -25.51 5.89 33.00
CA PHE A 123 -24.98 7.08 33.68
C PHE A 123 -26.10 7.94 34.29
N LYS A 124 -25.75 8.81 35.25
CA LYS A 124 -26.72 9.65 35.99
C LYS A 124 -27.01 10.95 35.23
N VAL A 125 -28.24 11.43 35.34
CA VAL A 125 -28.62 12.79 34.91
C VAL A 125 -27.73 13.82 35.62
N GLY A 126 -27.18 14.77 34.86
CA GLY A 126 -26.30 15.83 35.36
C GLY A 126 -24.84 15.41 35.61
N SER A 127 -24.49 14.14 35.41
CA SER A 127 -23.09 13.71 35.38
C SER A 127 -22.32 14.34 34.21
N ASP A 128 -21.00 14.32 34.25
CA ASP A 128 -20.20 14.88 33.16
C ASP A 128 -20.42 14.13 31.85
N THR A 129 -20.63 12.81 31.90
CA THR A 129 -21.10 12.02 30.75
C THR A 129 -22.43 12.52 30.20
N ASP A 130 -23.41 12.79 31.07
CA ASP A 130 -24.71 13.33 30.63
C ASP A 130 -24.57 14.72 29.98
N LYS A 131 -23.67 15.57 30.49
CA LYS A 131 -23.37 16.87 29.88
C LYS A 131 -22.68 16.73 28.52
N ALA A 132 -21.75 15.78 28.37
CA ALA A 132 -21.08 15.50 27.10
C ALA A 132 -22.10 15.08 26.02
N PHE A 133 -23.05 14.20 26.36
CA PHE A 133 -24.15 13.83 25.46
C PHE A 133 -25.09 15.00 25.15
N GLN A 134 -25.39 15.86 26.12
CA GLN A 134 -26.19 17.08 25.87
C GLN A 134 -25.49 18.01 24.87
N GLU A 135 -24.20 18.23 25.06
CA GLU A 135 -23.40 19.07 24.17
C GLU A 135 -23.26 18.46 22.77
N LEU A 136 -23.07 17.13 22.66
CA LEU A 136 -23.06 16.44 21.36
C LEU A 136 -24.39 16.63 20.62
N ILE A 137 -25.52 16.46 21.31
CA ILE A 137 -26.85 16.67 20.73
C ILE A 137 -27.02 18.13 20.29
N ARG A 138 -26.55 19.10 21.10
CA ARG A 138 -26.56 20.52 20.73
C ARG A 138 -25.72 20.77 19.48
N ARG A 139 -24.57 20.13 19.34
CA ARG A 139 -23.69 20.22 18.16
C ARG A 139 -24.32 19.61 16.92
N PHE A 140 -25.09 18.53 17.02
CA PHE A 140 -25.86 18.03 15.88
C PHE A 140 -26.90 19.03 15.36
N ASP A 141 -27.51 19.81 16.25
CA ASP A 141 -28.48 20.87 15.89
C ASP A 141 -27.79 22.17 15.44
N ALA A 142 -26.58 22.45 15.95
CA ALA A 142 -25.78 23.64 15.64
C ALA A 142 -24.29 23.24 15.50
N PRO A 143 -23.89 22.74 14.31
CA PRO A 143 -22.56 22.18 14.08
C PRO A 143 -21.45 23.20 14.34
N VAL A 144 -20.38 22.74 14.99
CA VAL A 144 -19.15 23.52 15.15
C VAL A 144 -18.22 23.12 14.01
N VAL A 145 -18.25 23.96 12.96
CA VAL A 145 -17.25 23.91 11.91
C VAL A 145 -16.08 24.76 12.36
N CYS A 146 -15.03 24.11 12.84
CA CYS A 146 -13.73 24.78 12.90
C CYS A 146 -13.31 25.05 11.45
N GLU A 147 -12.82 26.25 11.16
CA GLU A 147 -12.16 26.48 9.87
C GLU A 147 -11.13 25.36 9.72
N ALA A 148 -11.28 24.56 8.66
CA ALA A 148 -10.22 23.66 8.27
C ALA A 148 -9.00 24.56 8.19
N SER A 149 -8.02 24.29 9.03
CA SER A 149 -6.75 24.93 8.83
C SER A 149 -6.36 24.70 7.39
N SER A 150 -6.23 25.79 6.65
CA SER A 150 -5.47 25.83 5.41
C SER A 150 -4.26 24.91 5.55
N GLU A 151 -3.91 24.18 4.49
CA GLU A 151 -2.66 23.42 4.36
C GLU A 151 -1.62 23.82 5.42
N GLY A 152 -1.45 22.97 6.44
CA GLY A 152 -0.52 23.22 7.54
C GLY A 152 -1.07 23.94 8.78
N SER A 153 -2.15 23.45 9.41
CA SER A 153 -2.12 23.40 10.89
C SER A 153 -1.84 21.99 11.36
N GLY A 154 -1.42 21.85 12.62
CA GLY A 154 -0.98 20.58 13.17
C GLY A 154 0.50 20.30 12.86
N LEU A 155 0.90 19.05 13.06
CA LEU A 155 2.30 18.65 12.94
C LEU A 155 2.79 18.60 11.49
N LEU A 156 1.89 18.38 10.52
CA LEU A 156 2.22 18.40 9.10
C LEU A 156 2.72 19.76 8.60
N ALA A 157 2.37 20.86 9.26
CA ALA A 157 2.87 22.20 8.95
C ALA A 157 4.39 22.35 9.14
N LYS A 158 4.97 21.50 10.00
CA LYS A 158 6.41 21.48 10.31
C LYS A 158 7.19 20.59 9.35
N VAL A 159 6.52 19.95 8.40
CA VAL A 159 7.12 18.99 7.48
C VAL A 159 7.54 19.71 6.21
N GLU A 160 8.82 19.62 5.89
CA GLU A 160 9.37 20.03 4.60
C GLU A 160 8.99 18.98 3.56
N LEU A 161 8.48 19.43 2.43
CA LEU A 161 8.09 18.56 1.31
C LEU A 161 9.17 18.56 0.23
N VAL A 162 9.41 17.39 -0.37
CA VAL A 162 10.18 17.27 -1.60
C VAL A 162 9.56 18.16 -2.68
N ASP A 163 10.42 18.85 -3.42
CA ASP A 163 9.99 19.69 -4.55
C ASP A 163 9.38 18.84 -5.68
N LEU A 164 8.77 19.48 -6.67
CA LEU A 164 8.07 18.74 -7.72
C LEU A 164 9.01 17.88 -8.59
N PRO A 165 10.22 18.34 -8.98
CA PRO A 165 11.19 17.50 -9.68
C PRO A 165 11.64 16.27 -8.88
N GLY A 166 11.90 16.41 -7.58
CA GLY A 166 12.20 15.29 -6.69
C GLY A 166 11.01 14.34 -6.56
N THR A 167 9.79 14.89 -6.46
CA THR A 167 8.54 14.12 -6.41
C THR A 167 8.37 13.29 -7.69
N LEU A 168 8.62 13.88 -8.86
CA LEU A 168 8.59 13.17 -10.14
C LEU A 168 9.62 12.03 -10.18
N ARG A 169 10.85 12.28 -9.72
CA ARG A 169 11.90 11.26 -9.66
C ARG A 169 11.48 10.07 -8.79
N LYS A 170 10.97 10.35 -7.59
CA LYS A 170 10.45 9.33 -6.68
C LYS A 170 9.33 8.53 -7.31
N ALA A 171 8.36 9.22 -7.89
CA ALA A 171 7.18 8.62 -8.51
C ALA A 171 7.52 7.77 -9.74
N LYS A 172 8.36 8.25 -10.67
CA LYS A 172 8.72 7.50 -11.88
C LYS A 172 9.48 6.21 -11.54
N LEU A 173 10.43 6.28 -10.60
CA LEU A 173 11.13 5.10 -10.11
C LEU A 173 10.17 4.09 -9.47
N GLN A 174 9.20 4.55 -8.68
CA GLN A 174 8.28 3.65 -7.98
C GLN A 174 7.22 3.05 -8.92
N LEU A 175 6.67 3.85 -9.83
CA LEU A 175 5.59 3.42 -10.72
C LEU A 175 6.12 2.53 -11.84
N ILE A 176 7.20 2.93 -12.51
CA ILE A 176 7.68 2.26 -13.72
C ILE A 176 9.16 1.86 -13.68
N GLY A 177 9.88 2.16 -12.60
CA GLY A 177 11.27 1.71 -12.46
C GLY A 177 12.28 2.50 -13.29
N GLU A 178 11.97 3.74 -13.68
CA GLU A 178 12.83 4.57 -14.54
C GLU A 178 13.17 5.93 -13.93
N LEU A 179 14.25 6.55 -14.42
CA LEU A 179 14.62 7.93 -14.08
C LEU A 179 13.90 8.95 -14.98
N PRO A 180 13.51 10.12 -14.46
CA PRO A 180 13.04 11.20 -15.31
C PRO A 180 14.12 11.66 -16.28
N THR A 181 13.69 12.02 -17.48
CA THR A 181 14.49 12.74 -18.47
C THR A 181 14.69 14.20 -18.04
N VAL A 182 15.67 14.87 -18.65
CA VAL A 182 15.91 16.30 -18.37
C VAL A 182 14.69 17.12 -18.77
N GLU A 183 14.06 16.78 -19.89
CA GLU A 183 12.88 17.44 -20.42
C GLU A 183 11.68 17.30 -19.47
N GLU A 184 11.46 16.12 -18.89
CA GLU A 184 10.39 15.90 -17.90
C GLU A 184 10.62 16.72 -16.62
N LEU A 185 11.87 16.81 -16.14
CA LEU A 185 12.23 17.62 -14.97
C LEU A 185 12.01 19.12 -15.23
N GLU A 186 12.38 19.61 -16.42
CA GLU A 186 12.13 20.99 -16.84
C GLU A 186 10.63 21.29 -17.01
N GLN A 187 9.87 20.33 -17.56
CA GLN A 187 8.43 20.42 -17.71
C GLN A 187 7.74 20.58 -16.34
N VAL A 188 8.14 19.81 -15.34
CA VAL A 188 7.58 19.93 -13.98
C VAL A 188 8.05 21.20 -13.28
N SER A 189 9.32 21.58 -13.44
CA SER A 189 9.86 22.81 -12.85
C SER A 189 9.13 24.07 -13.34
N SER A 190 8.69 24.07 -14.61
CA SER A 190 7.99 25.20 -15.23
C SER A 190 6.46 25.11 -15.14
N GLY A 191 5.89 23.91 -15.26
CA GLY A 191 4.45 23.68 -15.32
C GLY A 191 3.78 23.35 -13.98
N GLY A 192 4.54 23.15 -12.91
CA GLY A 192 4.01 22.91 -11.57
C GLY A 192 3.24 21.60 -11.43
N ALA A 193 2.29 21.55 -10.50
CA ALA A 193 1.53 20.35 -10.17
C ALA A 193 0.75 19.78 -11.38
N ALA A 194 0.17 20.63 -12.22
CA ALA A 194 -0.55 20.17 -13.42
C ALA A 194 0.37 19.44 -14.42
N ALA A 195 1.64 19.84 -14.52
CA ALA A 195 2.61 19.11 -15.35
C ALA A 195 3.01 17.77 -14.73
N LEU A 196 3.13 17.70 -13.40
CA LEU A 196 3.37 16.45 -12.69
C LEU A 196 2.20 15.47 -12.92
N GLU A 197 0.96 15.90 -12.70
CA GLU A 197 -0.24 15.08 -12.92
C GLU A 197 -0.33 14.51 -14.35
N ALA A 198 0.00 15.34 -15.35
CA ALA A 198 0.01 14.92 -16.76
C ALA A 198 1.06 13.82 -17.03
N LEU A 199 2.27 13.93 -16.46
CA LEU A 199 3.31 12.90 -16.59
C LEU A 199 2.93 11.61 -15.86
N LEU A 200 2.40 11.70 -14.64
CA LEU A 200 1.92 10.54 -13.88
C LEU A 200 0.83 9.78 -14.65
N THR A 201 -0.07 10.51 -15.31
CA THR A 201 -1.10 9.92 -16.17
C THR A 201 -0.48 9.11 -17.32
N GLY A 202 0.59 9.63 -17.94
CA GLY A 202 1.36 8.92 -18.96
C GLY A 202 1.98 7.63 -18.43
N TYR A 203 2.68 7.69 -17.31
CA TYR A 203 3.33 6.52 -16.69
C TYR A 203 2.32 5.42 -16.34
N MET A 204 1.11 5.78 -15.90
CA MET A 204 0.04 4.83 -15.61
C MET A 204 -0.57 4.15 -16.85
N GLN A 205 -0.09 4.46 -18.07
CA GLN A 205 -0.45 3.74 -19.29
C GLN A 205 0.61 2.72 -19.72
N GLU A 206 1.80 2.75 -19.11
CA GLU A 206 2.92 1.88 -19.47
C GLU A 206 2.79 0.48 -18.86
N ASP A 207 3.32 -0.53 -19.55
CA ASP A 207 3.28 -1.93 -19.08
C ASP A 207 3.97 -2.11 -17.72
N ALA A 208 5.06 -1.39 -17.49
CA ALA A 208 5.81 -1.40 -16.23
C ALA A 208 4.94 -0.99 -15.02
N PHE A 209 4.00 -0.06 -15.19
CA PHE A 209 3.09 0.35 -14.12
C PHE A 209 2.18 -0.82 -13.68
N TYR A 210 1.70 -1.62 -14.63
CA TYR A 210 0.84 -2.75 -14.30
C TYR A 210 1.61 -3.90 -13.63
N GLU A 211 2.90 -4.07 -13.88
CA GLU A 211 3.74 -4.97 -13.09
C GLU A 211 3.88 -4.48 -11.64
N THR A 212 4.08 -3.17 -11.44
CA THR A 212 4.08 -2.56 -10.10
C THR A 212 2.75 -2.79 -9.38
N LEU A 213 1.63 -2.55 -10.06
CA LEU A 213 0.29 -2.76 -9.52
C LEU A 213 0.08 -4.21 -9.08
N LYS A 214 0.48 -5.19 -9.92
CA LYS A 214 0.37 -6.61 -9.59
C LYS A 214 1.20 -6.98 -8.35
N ARG A 215 2.38 -6.38 -8.16
CA ARG A 215 3.17 -6.57 -6.93
C ARG A 215 2.44 -6.07 -5.70
N TRP A 216 1.90 -4.85 -5.73
CA TRP A 216 1.16 -4.28 -4.59
C TRP A 216 0.00 -5.17 -4.16
N TRP A 217 -0.78 -5.69 -5.12
CA TRP A 217 -1.89 -6.59 -4.78
C TRP A 217 -1.42 -7.99 -4.40
N ASN A 218 -0.30 -8.47 -4.91
CA ASN A 218 0.22 -9.78 -4.52
C ASN A 218 0.70 -9.80 -3.05
N ASP A 219 1.19 -8.69 -2.52
CA ASP A 219 1.53 -8.58 -1.09
C ASP A 219 0.32 -8.87 -0.18
N ASP A 220 -0.89 -8.71 -0.71
CA ASP A 220 -2.13 -9.00 0.00
C ASP A 220 -2.79 -10.31 -0.42
N LEU A 221 -2.88 -10.60 -1.73
CA LEU A 221 -3.51 -11.81 -2.29
C LEU A 221 -2.63 -13.05 -2.16
N LEU A 222 -1.31 -12.89 -2.17
CA LEU A 222 -0.32 -13.94 -1.95
C LEU A 222 -0.45 -15.13 -2.92
N THR A 223 -0.81 -14.84 -4.17
CA THR A 223 -1.06 -15.85 -5.22
C THR A 223 0.21 -16.28 -5.96
N ASP A 224 1.27 -15.45 -5.94
CA ASP A 224 2.60 -15.82 -6.41
C ASP A 224 3.24 -16.97 -5.62
N LYS A 225 2.60 -17.40 -4.53
CA LYS A 225 2.87 -18.68 -3.87
C LYS A 225 2.94 -19.82 -4.89
N TYR A 226 2.05 -19.81 -5.89
CA TYR A 226 1.87 -20.89 -6.85
C TYR A 226 2.53 -20.63 -8.21
N ALA A 227 3.33 -19.56 -8.33
CA ALA A 227 3.91 -19.14 -9.61
C ALA A 227 5.00 -20.09 -10.15
N ARG A 228 5.47 -21.06 -9.35
CA ARG A 228 6.60 -21.93 -9.69
C ARG A 228 6.18 -23.31 -10.17
N GLY A 229 6.97 -23.87 -11.09
CA GLY A 229 6.81 -25.23 -11.58
C GLY A 229 5.39 -25.48 -12.10
N ASP A 230 4.73 -26.49 -11.54
CA ASP A 230 3.34 -26.85 -11.85
C ASP A 230 2.40 -26.56 -10.66
N GLU A 231 2.81 -25.78 -9.66
CA GLU A 231 2.08 -25.60 -8.40
C GLU A 231 0.64 -25.13 -8.58
N ALA A 232 0.38 -24.15 -9.44
CA ALA A 232 -0.97 -23.66 -9.73
C ALA A 232 -1.80 -24.68 -10.52
N THR A 233 -1.22 -25.27 -11.57
CA THR A 233 -1.93 -26.27 -12.39
C THR A 233 -2.26 -27.55 -11.61
N ASN A 234 -1.47 -27.92 -10.61
CA ASN A 234 -1.70 -29.07 -9.73
C ASN A 234 -2.90 -28.87 -8.78
N LEU A 235 -3.33 -27.63 -8.53
CA LEU A 235 -4.51 -27.34 -7.71
C LEU A 235 -5.82 -27.58 -8.45
N LEU A 236 -5.80 -27.49 -9.79
CA LEU A 236 -6.98 -27.72 -10.62
C LEU A 236 -7.30 -29.21 -10.64
N ASP A 237 -8.54 -29.62 -10.38
CA ASP A 237 -8.93 -31.03 -10.38
C ASP A 237 -8.92 -31.64 -11.80
N SER A 238 -8.48 -32.88 -11.95
CA SER A 238 -8.30 -33.52 -13.26
C SER A 238 -9.61 -33.92 -13.91
N ASP A 239 -10.66 -34.14 -13.12
CA ASP A 239 -11.97 -34.52 -13.64
C ASP A 239 -12.66 -33.28 -14.25
N ASP A 240 -12.46 -32.11 -13.65
CA ASP A 240 -12.99 -30.83 -14.15
C ASP A 240 -12.12 -30.23 -15.25
N PHE A 241 -10.79 -30.36 -15.13
CA PHE A 241 -9.81 -29.76 -16.03
C PHE A 241 -8.81 -30.81 -16.57
N PRO A 242 -9.25 -31.73 -17.46
CA PRO A 242 -8.39 -32.79 -17.97
C PRO A 242 -7.19 -32.28 -18.79
N ARG A 243 -7.28 -31.05 -19.31
CA ARG A 243 -6.21 -30.38 -20.07
C ARG A 243 -5.22 -29.59 -19.22
N ARG A 244 -5.30 -29.65 -17.88
CA ARG A 244 -4.47 -28.84 -16.97
C ARG A 244 -2.95 -28.98 -17.17
N HIS A 245 -2.50 -30.05 -17.80
CA HIS A 245 -1.09 -30.30 -18.14
C HIS A 245 -0.83 -30.53 -19.63
N TYR A 246 -1.65 -29.96 -20.53
CA TYR A 246 -1.52 -30.15 -21.99
C TYR A 246 -0.09 -29.89 -22.52
N TYR A 247 0.64 -28.95 -21.90
CA TYR A 247 2.00 -28.58 -22.26
C TYR A 247 3.02 -29.70 -22.06
N ARG A 248 2.70 -30.75 -21.28
CA ARG A 248 3.57 -31.92 -21.11
C ARG A 248 3.65 -32.77 -22.38
N ASP A 249 2.64 -32.68 -23.24
CA ASP A 249 2.56 -33.41 -24.51
C ASP A 249 3.23 -32.65 -25.68
N LEU A 250 3.70 -31.42 -25.46
CA LEU A 250 4.38 -30.61 -26.46
C LEU A 250 5.90 -30.88 -26.48
N PRO A 251 6.56 -30.82 -27.66
CA PRO A 251 8.01 -30.99 -27.75
C PRO A 251 8.79 -29.83 -27.13
N ASP A 252 9.81 -30.14 -26.33
CA ASP A 252 10.60 -29.17 -25.54
C ASP A 252 11.59 -28.35 -26.38
N ASP A 253 11.87 -28.80 -27.61
CA ASP A 253 12.75 -28.14 -28.58
C ASP A 253 12.00 -27.14 -29.47
N THR A 254 10.69 -27.01 -29.31
CA THR A 254 9.87 -26.04 -30.04
C THR A 254 9.60 -24.80 -29.20
N GLU A 255 9.52 -23.64 -29.85
CA GLU A 255 9.14 -22.38 -29.20
C GLU A 255 7.79 -22.51 -28.48
N ALA A 256 6.80 -23.11 -29.13
CA ALA A 256 5.48 -23.35 -28.55
C ALA A 256 5.55 -24.20 -27.27
N GLY A 257 6.33 -25.29 -27.26
CA GLY A 257 6.50 -26.13 -26.07
C GLY A 257 7.24 -25.41 -24.94
N GLN A 258 8.28 -24.64 -25.25
CA GLN A 258 9.04 -23.86 -24.27
C GLN A 258 8.18 -22.76 -23.63
N LEU A 259 7.44 -22.00 -24.45
CA LEU A 259 6.51 -20.99 -23.97
C LEU A 259 5.38 -21.62 -23.15
N ALA A 260 4.80 -22.73 -23.60
CA ALA A 260 3.74 -23.40 -22.87
C ALA A 260 4.18 -23.87 -21.48
N ARG A 261 5.39 -24.45 -21.36
CA ARG A 261 5.97 -24.84 -20.06
C ARG A 261 6.27 -23.64 -19.16
N ARG A 262 6.75 -22.54 -19.73
CA ARG A 262 7.06 -21.32 -18.98
C ARG A 262 5.81 -20.62 -18.47
N TRP A 263 4.78 -20.51 -19.31
CA TRP A 263 3.67 -19.59 -19.07
C TRP A 263 2.41 -20.26 -18.55
N SER A 264 2.14 -21.54 -18.81
CA SER A 264 0.87 -22.17 -18.40
C SER A 264 0.63 -22.06 -16.88
N ASN A 265 1.64 -22.43 -16.07
CA ASN A 265 1.52 -22.33 -14.61
C ASN A 265 1.47 -20.88 -14.13
N LEU A 266 2.40 -20.04 -14.59
CA LEU A 266 2.49 -18.65 -14.16
C LEU A 266 1.19 -17.88 -14.47
N SER A 267 0.60 -18.12 -15.63
CA SER A 267 -0.64 -17.46 -16.06
C SER A 267 -1.84 -17.88 -15.23
N VAL A 268 -1.91 -19.14 -14.79
CA VAL A 268 -2.93 -19.62 -13.87
C VAL A 268 -2.71 -19.04 -12.47
N ALA A 269 -1.46 -19.02 -11.99
CA ALA A 269 -1.10 -18.48 -10.68
C ALA A 269 -1.46 -16.99 -10.54
N ARG A 270 -1.19 -16.21 -11.60
CA ARG A 270 -1.37 -14.76 -11.62
C ARG A 270 -2.70 -14.28 -12.20
N GLU A 271 -3.59 -15.18 -12.63
CA GLU A 271 -4.94 -14.84 -13.13
C GLU A 271 -5.66 -13.75 -12.33
N PRO A 272 -5.75 -13.80 -10.98
CA PRO A 272 -6.41 -12.74 -10.21
C PRO A 272 -5.66 -11.39 -10.25
N LEU A 273 -4.32 -11.41 -10.35
CA LEU A 273 -3.50 -10.20 -10.48
C LEU A 273 -3.66 -9.58 -11.87
N GLU A 274 -3.74 -10.42 -12.91
CA GLU A 274 -3.98 -9.96 -14.27
C GLU A 274 -5.39 -9.36 -14.41
N LEU A 275 -6.41 -9.92 -13.74
CA LEU A 275 -7.75 -9.31 -13.67
C LEU A 275 -7.69 -7.89 -13.09
N ILE A 276 -6.99 -7.70 -11.98
CA ILE A 276 -6.77 -6.37 -11.38
C ILE A 276 -6.09 -5.43 -12.37
N ALA A 277 -5.00 -5.88 -12.99
CA ALA A 277 -4.28 -5.10 -14.00
C ALA A 277 -5.17 -4.73 -15.20
N HIS A 278 -6.01 -5.65 -15.67
CA HIS A 278 -6.94 -5.41 -16.78
C HIS A 278 -8.02 -4.38 -16.46
N VAL A 279 -8.63 -4.47 -15.27
CA VAL A 279 -9.66 -3.51 -14.83
C VAL A 279 -9.07 -2.10 -14.77
N VAL A 280 -7.88 -1.95 -14.19
CA VAL A 280 -7.18 -0.66 -14.09
C VAL A 280 -6.70 -0.17 -15.45
N ARG A 281 -6.14 -1.05 -16.29
CA ARG A 281 -5.69 -0.73 -17.66
C ARG A 281 -6.83 -0.23 -18.53
N SER A 282 -8.01 -0.79 -18.35
CA SER A 282 -9.21 -0.45 -19.10
C SER A 282 -10.01 0.69 -18.49
N GLU A 283 -9.53 1.29 -17.39
CA GLU A 283 -10.18 2.39 -16.66
C GLU A 283 -11.64 2.06 -16.26
N ARG A 284 -11.89 0.78 -15.95
CA ARG A 284 -13.21 0.27 -15.55
C ARG A 284 -13.42 0.47 -14.05
N PRO A 285 -14.68 0.48 -13.56
CA PRO A 285 -14.97 0.52 -12.14
C PRO A 285 -14.23 -0.61 -11.43
N PHE A 286 -13.43 -0.27 -10.40
CA PHE A 286 -12.60 -1.26 -9.71
C PHE A 286 -13.41 -2.38 -9.06
N SER A 287 -14.69 -2.17 -8.75
CA SER A 287 -15.62 -3.23 -8.29
C SER A 287 -15.72 -4.42 -9.25
N GLU A 288 -15.30 -4.27 -10.51
CA GLU A 288 -15.21 -5.36 -11.45
C GLU A 288 -14.26 -6.48 -11.02
N VAL A 289 -13.23 -6.19 -10.21
CA VAL A 289 -12.34 -7.25 -9.70
C VAL A 289 -13.08 -8.32 -8.87
N LEU A 290 -14.27 -7.98 -8.36
CA LEU A 290 -15.17 -8.91 -7.67
C LEU A 290 -16.39 -9.30 -8.50
N THR A 291 -16.90 -8.39 -9.31
CA THR A 291 -18.16 -8.59 -10.04
C THR A 291 -17.99 -9.15 -11.45
N ALA A 292 -16.75 -9.28 -11.93
CA ALA A 292 -16.44 -9.91 -13.22
C ALA A 292 -17.07 -11.31 -13.29
N ASP A 293 -17.88 -11.53 -14.32
CA ASP A 293 -18.53 -12.81 -14.60
C ASP A 293 -17.70 -13.69 -15.56
N TYR A 294 -16.38 -13.45 -15.59
CA TYR A 294 -15.40 -14.08 -16.46
C TYR A 294 -14.06 -14.25 -15.72
N MET A 295 -13.19 -15.08 -16.28
CA MET A 295 -11.77 -15.18 -15.93
C MET A 295 -10.94 -14.43 -16.95
N LEU A 296 -9.86 -13.78 -16.52
CA LEU A 296 -8.94 -13.13 -17.44
C LEU A 296 -7.80 -14.09 -17.80
N LEU A 297 -7.79 -14.56 -19.05
CA LEU A 297 -6.91 -15.65 -19.48
C LEU A 297 -6.10 -15.25 -20.70
N ASN A 298 -4.88 -15.78 -20.81
CA ASN A 298 -4.07 -15.70 -22.02
C ASN A 298 -4.14 -17.03 -22.81
N PRO A 299 -3.49 -17.15 -23.98
CA PRO A 299 -3.55 -18.39 -24.78
C PRO A 299 -3.12 -19.65 -24.01
N PHE A 300 -2.22 -19.50 -23.03
CA PHE A 300 -1.68 -20.61 -22.25
C PHE A 300 -2.64 -21.07 -21.15
N SER A 301 -3.15 -20.14 -20.34
CA SER A 301 -4.13 -20.48 -19.29
C SER A 301 -5.48 -20.89 -19.87
N ALA A 302 -5.90 -20.34 -21.00
CA ALA A 302 -7.11 -20.80 -21.71
C ALA A 302 -7.05 -22.30 -22.03
N GLN A 303 -5.91 -22.80 -22.52
CA GLN A 303 -5.73 -24.24 -22.80
C GLN A 303 -5.74 -25.11 -21.54
N VAL A 304 -5.21 -24.61 -20.41
CA VAL A 304 -5.27 -25.30 -19.11
C VAL A 304 -6.74 -25.53 -18.71
N TYR A 305 -7.58 -24.51 -18.88
CA TYR A 305 -9.03 -24.57 -18.62
C TYR A 305 -9.84 -25.27 -19.74
N GLY A 306 -9.18 -25.78 -20.78
CA GLY A 306 -9.83 -26.50 -21.88
C GLY A 306 -10.63 -25.62 -22.84
N LEU A 307 -10.37 -24.30 -22.85
CA LEU A 307 -11.03 -23.34 -23.71
C LEU A 307 -10.33 -23.23 -25.07
N ASP A 308 -11.10 -22.82 -26.09
CA ASP A 308 -10.59 -22.59 -27.44
C ASP A 308 -9.70 -21.34 -27.49
N THR A 309 -8.52 -21.47 -28.10
CA THR A 309 -7.58 -20.37 -28.29
C THR A 309 -7.79 -19.60 -29.59
N ALA A 310 -8.75 -19.98 -30.43
CA ALA A 310 -9.09 -19.24 -31.65
C ALA A 310 -9.55 -17.79 -31.40
N ALA A 311 -9.90 -17.46 -30.16
CA ALA A 311 -10.23 -16.10 -29.75
C ALA A 311 -9.00 -15.18 -29.66
N PHE A 312 -7.77 -15.71 -29.60
CA PHE A 312 -6.52 -14.94 -29.49
C PHE A 312 -5.92 -14.62 -30.86
N ASP A 313 -5.34 -13.43 -30.98
CA ASP A 313 -4.74 -12.94 -32.22
C ASP A 313 -3.38 -13.61 -32.45
N ASP A 314 -2.59 -13.79 -31.37
CA ASP A 314 -1.35 -14.56 -31.37
C ASP A 314 -1.40 -15.67 -30.30
N PRO A 315 -1.51 -16.95 -30.69
CA PRO A 315 -1.57 -18.06 -29.74
C PRO A 315 -0.26 -18.30 -28.98
N LEU A 316 0.83 -17.62 -29.34
CA LEU A 316 2.13 -17.68 -28.66
C LEU A 316 2.41 -16.45 -27.78
N ASN A 317 1.54 -15.44 -27.78
CA ASN A 317 1.74 -14.24 -26.98
C ASN A 317 1.23 -14.41 -25.54
N PRO A 318 2.11 -14.49 -24.52
CA PRO A 318 1.69 -14.65 -23.13
C PRO A 318 1.07 -13.39 -22.53
N MET A 319 1.25 -12.23 -23.17
CA MET A 319 0.75 -10.94 -22.70
C MET A 319 -0.62 -10.60 -23.31
N GLU A 320 -1.16 -11.42 -24.21
CA GLU A 320 -2.49 -11.23 -24.75
C GLU A 320 -3.55 -11.83 -23.82
N PHE A 321 -4.25 -10.99 -23.06
CA PHE A 321 -5.30 -11.43 -22.14
C PHE A 321 -6.70 -11.14 -22.67
N LYS A 322 -7.61 -12.11 -22.55
CA LYS A 322 -9.02 -12.02 -22.96
C LYS A 322 -9.95 -12.50 -21.85
N ALA A 323 -11.10 -11.83 -21.75
CA ALA A 323 -12.17 -12.20 -20.83
C ALA A 323 -12.89 -13.46 -21.37
N LEU A 324 -12.76 -14.58 -20.67
CA LEU A 324 -13.33 -15.88 -21.08
C LEU A 324 -14.10 -16.52 -19.93
N LYS A 325 -15.04 -17.40 -20.25
CA LYS A 325 -15.86 -18.10 -19.25
C LYS A 325 -15.65 -19.60 -19.35
N VAL A 326 -15.47 -20.22 -18.18
CA VAL A 326 -15.60 -21.68 -18.03
C VAL A 326 -17.08 -22.02 -17.84
N ASP A 327 -17.61 -22.90 -18.69
CA ASP A 327 -19.01 -23.32 -18.67
C ASP A 327 -19.40 -23.94 -17.32
N GLY A 328 -20.61 -23.62 -16.84
CA GLY A 328 -21.15 -24.17 -15.59
C GLY A 328 -20.58 -23.54 -14.30
N VAL A 329 -19.67 -22.58 -14.40
CA VAL A 329 -19.11 -21.85 -13.25
C VAL A 329 -19.71 -20.45 -13.15
N PRO A 330 -20.36 -20.08 -12.02
CA PRO A 330 -20.85 -18.74 -11.79
C PRO A 330 -19.72 -17.82 -11.30
N HIS A 331 -18.90 -17.31 -12.22
CA HIS A 331 -17.75 -16.44 -11.94
C HIS A 331 -18.16 -15.16 -11.18
N ALA A 332 -17.34 -14.78 -10.20
CA ALA A 332 -17.38 -13.55 -9.42
C ALA A 332 -15.93 -13.08 -9.14
N GLY A 333 -15.22 -12.74 -10.22
CA GLY A 333 -13.85 -12.23 -10.23
C GLY A 333 -12.89 -13.02 -9.35
N VAL A 334 -12.14 -12.29 -8.52
CA VAL A 334 -11.13 -12.87 -7.60
C VAL A 334 -11.75 -13.88 -6.64
N LEU A 335 -13.02 -13.73 -6.23
CA LEU A 335 -13.66 -14.62 -5.26
C LEU A 335 -13.88 -16.04 -5.79
N THR A 336 -13.94 -16.20 -7.11
CA THR A 336 -14.08 -17.49 -7.80
C THR A 336 -12.79 -17.96 -8.45
N SER A 337 -11.70 -17.21 -8.32
CA SER A 337 -10.40 -17.63 -8.81
C SER A 337 -9.95 -18.90 -8.08
N PRO A 338 -9.53 -19.95 -8.80
CA PRO A 338 -8.99 -21.15 -8.16
C PRO A 338 -7.80 -20.85 -7.24
N MET A 339 -6.98 -19.84 -7.57
CA MET A 339 -5.82 -19.47 -6.77
C MET A 339 -6.23 -18.80 -5.45
N PHE A 340 -7.23 -17.92 -5.46
CA PHE A 340 -7.78 -17.32 -4.23
C PHE A 340 -8.40 -18.39 -3.32
N LEU A 341 -9.23 -19.27 -3.88
CA LEU A 341 -9.96 -20.31 -3.14
C LEU A 341 -9.03 -21.34 -2.48
N ASN A 342 -7.88 -21.63 -3.12
CA ASN A 342 -6.85 -22.52 -2.58
C ASN A 342 -5.87 -21.79 -1.64
N ARG A 343 -5.58 -20.50 -1.89
CA ARG A 343 -4.73 -19.70 -1.00
C ARG A 343 -5.34 -19.51 0.38
N TYR A 344 -6.67 -19.40 0.41
CA TYR A 344 -7.48 -19.27 1.62
C TYR A 344 -8.41 -20.48 1.73
N PRO A 345 -7.90 -21.65 2.18
CA PRO A 345 -8.63 -22.89 2.13
C PRO A 345 -9.79 -22.93 3.13
N THR A 346 -10.75 -23.79 2.85
CA THR A 346 -11.81 -24.18 3.77
C THR A 346 -11.57 -25.59 4.30
N THR A 347 -12.10 -25.89 5.49
CA THR A 347 -12.03 -27.23 6.11
C THR A 347 -13.37 -27.57 6.75
N PRO A 348 -13.64 -28.84 7.09
CA PRO A 348 -14.88 -29.23 7.78
C PRO A 348 -15.12 -28.50 9.11
N THR A 349 -14.05 -28.01 9.76
CA THR A 349 -14.14 -27.27 11.03
C THR A 349 -14.24 -25.76 10.85
N ASN A 350 -13.51 -25.20 9.89
CA ASN A 350 -13.54 -23.77 9.63
C ASN A 350 -14.80 -23.34 8.85
N ARG A 351 -15.31 -24.20 7.94
CA ARG A 351 -16.53 -23.98 7.15
C ARG A 351 -16.55 -22.59 6.48
N ASN A 352 -15.54 -22.31 5.66
CA ASN A 352 -15.32 -21.07 4.88
C ASN A 352 -15.02 -19.78 5.69
N ARG A 353 -14.95 -19.82 7.02
CA ARG A 353 -14.62 -18.66 7.86
C ARG A 353 -13.26 -18.03 7.54
N HIS A 354 -12.30 -18.81 7.06
CA HIS A 354 -11.00 -18.29 6.60
C HIS A 354 -11.16 -17.43 5.34
N ARG A 355 -11.90 -17.92 4.33
CA ARG A 355 -12.25 -17.16 3.14
C ARG A 355 -13.00 -15.88 3.50
N ALA A 356 -14.00 -15.98 4.39
CA ALA A 356 -14.76 -14.84 4.87
C ALA A 356 -13.86 -13.79 5.55
N ARG A 357 -13.00 -14.20 6.49
CA ARG A 357 -12.02 -13.30 7.13
C ARG A 357 -11.17 -12.58 6.08
N THR A 358 -10.67 -13.30 5.09
CA THR A 358 -9.85 -12.72 4.03
C THR A 358 -10.63 -11.71 3.20
N VAL A 359 -11.89 -12.00 2.84
CA VAL A 359 -12.74 -11.06 2.11
C VAL A 359 -12.90 -9.74 2.87
N TYR A 360 -13.16 -9.80 4.19
CA TYR A 360 -13.25 -8.59 5.00
C TYR A 360 -11.94 -7.79 5.03
N ARG A 361 -10.80 -8.49 5.16
CA ARG A 361 -9.48 -7.86 5.17
C ARG A 361 -9.18 -7.15 3.85
N LEU A 362 -9.42 -7.83 2.73
CA LEU A 362 -8.99 -7.37 1.39
C LEU A 362 -9.95 -6.38 0.75
N PHE A 363 -11.26 -6.55 0.95
CA PHE A 363 -12.28 -5.85 0.16
C PHE A 363 -13.26 -5.02 0.99
N LEU A 364 -13.10 -5.01 2.33
CA LEU A 364 -13.96 -4.23 3.23
C LEU A 364 -13.13 -3.48 4.29
N ALA A 365 -11.82 -3.34 4.07
CA ALA A 365 -10.91 -2.65 4.97
C ALA A 365 -11.09 -3.06 6.45
N THR A 366 -11.47 -4.31 6.74
CA THR A 366 -11.90 -4.73 8.09
C THR A 366 -11.07 -5.92 8.55
N ASP A 367 -10.31 -5.76 9.62
CA ASP A 367 -9.70 -6.89 10.32
C ASP A 367 -10.68 -7.46 11.36
N ILE A 368 -11.35 -8.56 11.00
CA ILE A 368 -12.29 -9.24 11.92
C ILE A 368 -11.61 -9.62 13.25
N LEU A 369 -10.29 -9.85 13.25
CA LEU A 369 -9.58 -10.25 14.46
C LEU A 369 -9.34 -9.09 15.44
N GLN A 370 -9.48 -7.84 14.99
CA GLN A 370 -9.36 -6.65 15.84
C GLN A 370 -10.71 -6.20 16.41
N LYS A 371 -11.83 -6.82 15.99
CA LYS A 371 -13.18 -6.43 16.46
C LYS A 371 -13.40 -6.62 17.96
N ALA A 372 -12.79 -7.63 18.57
CA ALA A 372 -12.92 -7.93 19.99
C ALA A 372 -11.78 -8.84 20.49
N ASP A 373 -11.47 -8.75 21.77
CA ASP A 373 -10.56 -9.68 22.44
C ASP A 373 -11.16 -11.09 22.50
N ARG A 374 -10.34 -12.09 22.15
CA ARG A 374 -10.73 -13.50 22.30
C ARG A 374 -10.77 -13.87 23.79
N PRO A 375 -11.75 -14.68 24.23
CA PRO A 375 -11.78 -15.18 25.60
C PRO A 375 -10.47 -15.93 25.93
N VAL A 376 -9.76 -15.46 26.96
CA VAL A 376 -8.47 -16.01 27.37
C VAL A 376 -8.62 -17.40 28.03
N ASP A 377 -9.80 -17.69 28.59
CA ASP A 377 -10.10 -18.96 29.27
C ASP A 377 -11.20 -19.77 28.55
N PRO A 378 -10.84 -20.81 27.76
CA PRO A 378 -11.81 -21.65 27.07
C PRO A 378 -12.70 -22.47 28.02
N THR A 379 -12.35 -22.60 29.31
CA THR A 379 -13.19 -23.31 30.29
C THR A 379 -14.44 -22.52 30.72
N GLN A 380 -14.50 -21.23 30.36
CA GLN A 380 -15.67 -20.38 30.56
C GLN A 380 -16.70 -20.49 29.43
N ILE A 381 -16.35 -21.15 28.32
CA ILE A 381 -17.25 -21.34 27.18
C ILE A 381 -18.16 -22.53 27.46
N ARG A 382 -19.33 -22.27 28.06
CA ARG A 382 -20.31 -23.30 28.45
C ARG A 382 -21.57 -23.33 27.59
N ASP A 383 -21.74 -22.34 26.73
CA ASP A 383 -22.92 -22.21 25.86
C ASP A 383 -22.95 -23.32 24.81
N HIS A 384 -24.14 -23.88 24.57
CA HIS A 384 -24.34 -24.73 23.41
C HIS A 384 -24.22 -23.88 22.14
N ASN A 385 -23.37 -24.29 21.19
CA ASN A 385 -23.04 -23.52 19.99
C ASN A 385 -22.63 -22.05 20.31
N PRO A 386 -21.44 -21.85 20.90
CA PRO A 386 -21.00 -20.52 21.33
C PRO A 386 -20.99 -19.48 20.22
N THR A 387 -20.67 -19.88 18.98
CA THR A 387 -20.63 -18.97 17.82
C THR A 387 -21.99 -18.36 17.47
N MET A 388 -23.08 -19.01 17.89
CA MET A 388 -24.45 -18.50 17.74
C MET A 388 -24.96 -17.79 19.00
N ASN A 389 -24.57 -18.27 20.19
CA ASN A 389 -25.28 -17.96 21.43
C ASN A 389 -24.43 -17.24 22.49
N ASN A 390 -23.10 -17.25 22.38
CA ASN A 390 -22.22 -16.57 23.32
C ASN A 390 -21.85 -15.18 22.78
N PRO A 391 -22.18 -14.08 23.49
CA PRO A 391 -21.86 -12.72 23.06
C PRO A 391 -20.40 -12.49 22.66
N GLN A 392 -19.45 -13.12 23.38
CA GLN A 392 -18.02 -13.00 23.12
C GLN A 392 -17.58 -13.65 21.79
N CYS A 393 -18.36 -14.60 21.27
CA CYS A 393 -18.09 -15.25 19.98
C CYS A 393 -18.90 -14.60 18.85
N THR A 394 -20.16 -14.23 19.13
CA THR A 394 -21.07 -13.68 18.10
C THR A 394 -20.57 -12.37 17.49
N VAL A 395 -19.80 -11.57 18.24
CA VAL A 395 -19.22 -10.29 17.80
C VAL A 395 -18.47 -10.39 16.46
N CYS A 396 -17.73 -11.48 16.24
CA CYS A 396 -17.07 -11.73 14.96
C CYS A 396 -17.91 -12.64 14.06
N HIS A 397 -18.53 -13.67 14.65
CA HIS A 397 -19.17 -14.74 13.90
C HIS A 397 -20.36 -14.30 13.08
N ALA A 398 -21.07 -13.23 13.44
CA ALA A 398 -22.19 -12.84 12.61
C ALA A 398 -21.88 -11.94 11.43
N SER A 399 -20.74 -11.26 11.44
CA SER A 399 -20.23 -10.67 10.20
C SER A 399 -19.62 -11.77 9.33
N MET A 400 -18.91 -12.71 9.93
CA MET A 400 -18.11 -13.71 9.21
C MET A 400 -18.91 -14.91 8.68
N ASP A 401 -19.81 -15.50 9.47
CA ASP A 401 -20.51 -16.74 9.11
C ASP A 401 -21.44 -16.56 7.90
N PRO A 402 -22.17 -15.44 7.71
CA PRO A 402 -22.95 -15.22 6.49
C PRO A 402 -22.09 -15.17 5.22
N VAL A 403 -20.95 -14.48 5.28
CA VAL A 403 -19.99 -14.43 4.16
C VAL A 403 -19.38 -15.81 3.93
N ALA A 404 -19.11 -16.57 4.99
CA ALA A 404 -18.67 -17.95 4.87
C ALA A 404 -19.73 -18.85 4.20
N GLY A 405 -21.01 -18.59 4.49
CA GLY A 405 -22.16 -19.20 3.83
C GLY A 405 -22.25 -18.86 2.34
N ALA A 406 -21.83 -17.67 1.91
CA ALA A 406 -21.79 -17.35 0.49
C ALA A 406 -20.79 -18.22 -0.29
N PHE A 407 -19.77 -18.78 0.36
CA PHE A 407 -18.83 -19.76 -0.24
C PHE A 407 -19.35 -21.21 -0.21
N GLN A 408 -20.60 -21.46 0.19
CA GLN A 408 -21.13 -22.83 0.36
C GLN A 408 -21.01 -23.72 -0.88
N ASN A 409 -21.03 -23.13 -2.09
CA ASN A 409 -20.97 -23.88 -3.34
C ASN A 409 -19.53 -24.17 -3.80
N TRP A 410 -18.53 -23.92 -2.97
CA TRP A 410 -17.11 -24.05 -3.31
C TRP A 410 -16.40 -24.95 -2.33
N ASP A 411 -15.99 -26.13 -2.80
CA ASP A 411 -15.37 -27.14 -1.94
C ASP A 411 -13.94 -26.76 -1.48
N ASP A 412 -13.30 -27.68 -0.75
CA ASP A 412 -11.93 -27.53 -0.24
C ASP A 412 -10.86 -27.47 -1.33
N ARG A 413 -11.16 -27.96 -2.53
CA ARG A 413 -10.33 -27.83 -3.74
C ARG A 413 -10.67 -26.60 -4.59
N GLY A 414 -11.69 -25.83 -4.19
CA GLY A 414 -12.16 -24.67 -4.95
C GLY A 414 -12.98 -25.04 -6.18
N ARG A 415 -13.59 -26.23 -6.22
CA ARG A 415 -14.53 -26.61 -7.29
C ARG A 415 -15.92 -26.12 -6.97
N TYR A 416 -16.64 -25.68 -8.01
CA TYR A 416 -18.05 -25.32 -7.88
C TYR A 416 -18.92 -26.58 -7.79
N ARG A 417 -19.56 -26.79 -6.62
CA ARG A 417 -20.44 -27.92 -6.29
C ARG A 417 -21.56 -27.44 -5.38
N LEU A 418 -22.81 -27.58 -5.82
CA LEU A 418 -23.96 -27.28 -4.96
C LEU A 418 -24.04 -28.32 -3.83
N PRO A 419 -24.12 -27.90 -2.55
CA PRO A 419 -24.19 -28.85 -1.43
C PRO A 419 -25.53 -29.59 -1.42
N GLU A 420 -25.51 -30.93 -1.38
CA GLU A 420 -26.73 -31.75 -1.35
C GLU A 420 -27.61 -31.49 -0.13
N GLU A 421 -26.98 -31.32 1.05
CA GLU A 421 -27.66 -31.07 2.33
C GLU A 421 -27.90 -29.57 2.60
N GLY A 422 -27.49 -28.70 1.68
CA GLY A 422 -27.56 -27.24 1.86
C GLY A 422 -26.56 -26.70 2.88
N TRP A 423 -26.83 -25.49 3.40
CA TRP A 423 -25.99 -24.83 4.39
C TRP A 423 -26.19 -25.40 5.80
N PHE A 424 -25.13 -25.33 6.61
CA PHE A 424 -25.11 -25.79 7.98
C PHE A 424 -26.15 -25.09 8.87
N SER A 425 -27.11 -25.84 9.42
CA SER A 425 -28.18 -25.31 10.27
C SER A 425 -27.72 -24.82 11.64
N ASP A 426 -26.51 -25.21 12.06
CA ASP A 426 -25.83 -24.74 13.28
C ASP A 426 -24.95 -23.50 13.01
N MET A 427 -24.98 -22.93 11.80
CA MET A 427 -24.35 -21.65 11.47
C MET A 427 -25.40 -20.62 11.04
N ARG A 428 -24.98 -19.35 11.02
CA ARG A 428 -25.80 -18.26 10.49
C ARG A 428 -26.01 -18.44 8.98
N PRO A 429 -27.18 -18.10 8.44
CA PRO A 429 -27.48 -18.30 7.03
C PRO A 429 -26.53 -17.51 6.11
N PRO A 430 -26.31 -17.96 4.87
CA PRO A 430 -25.55 -17.21 3.87
C PRO A 430 -26.07 -15.78 3.72
N GLY A 431 -25.18 -14.79 3.58
CA GLY A 431 -25.57 -13.39 3.54
C GLY A 431 -24.40 -12.41 3.67
N PHE A 432 -24.74 -11.13 3.80
CA PHE A 432 -23.82 -10.03 4.03
C PHE A 432 -24.57 -8.90 4.74
N GLU A 433 -24.35 -8.75 6.05
CA GLU A 433 -25.12 -7.90 7.00
C GLU A 433 -26.62 -8.26 7.11
N ALA A 434 -27.27 -8.59 5.99
CA ALA A 434 -28.59 -9.19 5.86
C ALA A 434 -28.50 -10.59 5.22
N ASP A 435 -29.54 -11.40 5.46
CA ASP A 435 -29.66 -12.74 4.90
C ASP A 435 -29.79 -12.70 3.37
N MET A 436 -29.09 -13.62 2.69
CA MET A 436 -29.18 -13.80 1.25
C MET A 436 -30.54 -14.40 0.86
N PRO A 437 -31.23 -13.84 -0.15
CA PRO A 437 -32.44 -14.46 -0.69
C PRO A 437 -32.18 -15.91 -1.14
N PRO A 438 -33.05 -16.88 -0.81
CA PRO A 438 -32.87 -18.28 -1.21
C PRO A 438 -32.65 -18.50 -2.71
N ASP A 439 -33.29 -17.68 -3.55
CA ASP A 439 -33.14 -17.75 -5.02
C ASP A 439 -31.72 -17.40 -5.50
N ASP A 440 -30.92 -16.71 -4.68
CA ASP A 440 -29.55 -16.35 -4.98
C ASP A 440 -28.53 -17.39 -4.51
N TRP A 441 -28.94 -18.43 -3.77
CA TRP A 441 -28.01 -19.40 -3.19
C TRP A 441 -27.19 -20.14 -4.25
N GLY A 442 -27.74 -20.38 -5.45
CA GLY A 442 -27.00 -20.98 -6.57
C GLY A 442 -25.98 -20.05 -7.23
N ARG A 443 -26.00 -18.76 -6.93
CA ARG A 443 -25.05 -17.75 -7.45
C ARG A 443 -24.52 -16.87 -6.31
N SER A 444 -24.32 -17.51 -5.16
CA SER A 444 -24.07 -16.87 -3.87
C SER A 444 -22.88 -15.90 -3.87
N LEU A 445 -21.78 -16.23 -4.57
CA LEU A 445 -20.62 -15.33 -4.66
C LEU A 445 -20.85 -14.14 -5.62
N GLN A 446 -21.67 -14.30 -6.67
CA GLN A 446 -22.06 -13.16 -7.51
C GLN A 446 -22.93 -12.18 -6.73
N TRP A 447 -23.87 -12.71 -5.92
CA TRP A 447 -24.66 -11.88 -5.01
C TRP A 447 -23.77 -11.17 -3.99
N LEU A 448 -22.85 -11.90 -3.34
CA LEU A 448 -21.94 -11.33 -2.34
C LEU A 448 -21.05 -10.24 -2.96
N ALA A 449 -20.49 -10.48 -4.15
CA ALA A 449 -19.68 -9.50 -4.87
C ALA A 449 -20.47 -8.22 -5.13
N GLY A 450 -21.74 -8.33 -5.54
CA GLY A 450 -22.62 -7.18 -5.70
C GLY A 450 -22.88 -6.41 -4.40
N GLN A 451 -23.04 -7.11 -3.27
CA GLN A 451 -23.20 -6.46 -1.96
C GLN A 451 -21.93 -5.74 -1.52
N ILE A 452 -20.76 -6.38 -1.66
CA ILE A 452 -19.46 -5.78 -1.32
C ILE A 452 -19.19 -4.55 -2.20
N ALA A 453 -19.43 -4.65 -3.51
CA ALA A 453 -19.23 -3.53 -4.44
C ALA A 453 -20.09 -2.30 -4.11
N ALA A 454 -21.26 -2.50 -3.48
CA ALA A 454 -22.15 -1.44 -3.03
C ALA A 454 -21.83 -0.91 -1.62
N ASP A 455 -20.95 -1.57 -0.87
CA ASP A 455 -20.58 -1.19 0.50
C ASP A 455 -19.53 -0.07 0.50
N GLU A 456 -19.69 0.93 1.38
CA GLU A 456 -18.74 2.06 1.50
C GLU A 456 -17.30 1.60 1.81
N ARG A 457 -17.16 0.48 2.52
CA ARG A 457 -15.87 -0.08 2.91
C ARG A 457 -15.08 -0.63 1.72
N PHE A 458 -15.74 -0.95 0.60
CA PHE A 458 -15.04 -1.40 -0.60
C PHE A 458 -14.17 -0.28 -1.18
N ALA A 459 -14.72 0.93 -1.31
CA ALA A 459 -13.97 2.09 -1.77
C ALA A 459 -12.77 2.39 -0.86
N LEU A 460 -12.98 2.28 0.46
CA LEU A 460 -11.91 2.46 1.44
C LEU A 460 -10.80 1.41 1.29
N SER A 461 -11.16 0.14 1.05
CA SER A 461 -10.18 -0.93 0.84
C SER A 461 -9.31 -0.72 -0.40
N ALA A 462 -9.90 -0.23 -1.49
CA ALA A 462 -9.16 0.10 -2.72
C ALA A 462 -8.19 1.27 -2.49
N VAL A 463 -8.63 2.31 -1.78
CA VAL A 463 -7.77 3.43 -1.37
C VAL A 463 -6.63 2.95 -0.48
N TYR A 464 -6.89 2.07 0.47
CA TYR A 464 -5.87 1.54 1.38
C TYR A 464 -4.78 0.76 0.64
N ALA A 465 -5.16 -0.04 -0.35
CA ALA A 465 -4.20 -0.78 -1.18
C ALA A 465 -3.26 0.17 -1.95
N VAL A 466 -3.81 1.19 -2.62
CA VAL A 466 -3.00 2.19 -3.36
C VAL A 466 -2.14 3.02 -2.40
N TYR A 467 -2.71 3.50 -1.31
CA TYR A 467 -1.98 4.26 -0.29
C TYR A 467 -0.82 3.45 0.28
N THR A 468 -1.03 2.18 0.59
CA THR A 468 0.01 1.28 1.09
C THR A 468 1.11 1.04 0.06
N GLY A 469 0.75 0.82 -1.21
CA GLY A 469 1.71 0.62 -2.29
C GLY A 469 2.60 1.85 -2.56
N LEU A 470 2.04 3.06 -2.40
CA LEU A 470 2.76 4.32 -2.62
C LEU A 470 3.56 4.77 -1.39
N VAL A 471 2.91 4.83 -0.22
CA VAL A 471 3.50 5.35 1.03
C VAL A 471 4.37 4.29 1.73
N GLY A 472 4.12 3.00 1.50
CA GLY A 472 4.91 1.90 2.07
C GLY A 472 4.44 1.38 3.41
N ARG A 473 3.31 1.86 3.90
CA ARG A 473 2.70 1.39 5.13
C ARG A 473 1.18 1.42 5.03
N ARG A 474 0.55 0.58 5.85
CA ARG A 474 -0.91 0.66 6.02
C ARG A 474 -1.29 2.00 6.68
N PRO A 475 -2.52 2.48 6.44
CA PRO A 475 -3.09 3.58 7.22
C PRO A 475 -2.97 3.35 8.73
N LEU A 476 -2.84 4.44 9.46
CA LEU A 476 -2.76 4.45 10.91
C LEU A 476 -3.99 3.80 11.52
N THR A 477 -3.77 3.08 12.62
CA THR A 477 -4.84 2.61 13.49
C THR A 477 -5.16 3.68 14.52
N ASN A 478 -6.42 3.75 14.96
CA ASN A 478 -6.82 4.74 15.96
C ASN A 478 -6.09 4.45 17.30
N PRO A 479 -5.35 5.41 17.89
CA PRO A 479 -4.76 5.24 19.21
C PRO A 479 -5.82 4.91 20.26
N GLN A 480 -5.55 3.90 21.10
CA GLN A 480 -6.46 3.45 22.17
C GLN A 480 -5.93 3.76 23.59
N ASP A 481 -4.62 3.93 23.75
CA ASP A 481 -4.00 4.14 25.05
C ASP A 481 -4.06 5.60 25.48
N GLN A 482 -5.13 5.97 26.19
CA GLN A 482 -5.32 7.31 26.77
C GLN A 482 -4.31 7.64 27.88
N SER A 483 -3.51 6.68 28.35
CA SER A 483 -2.46 6.94 29.35
C SER A 483 -1.13 7.40 28.72
N ASP A 484 -0.96 7.26 27.40
CA ASP A 484 0.19 7.80 26.69
C ASP A 484 0.13 9.34 26.73
N PRO A 485 1.15 10.05 27.25
CA PRO A 485 1.19 11.52 27.25
C PRO A 485 1.03 12.15 25.86
N ARG A 486 1.31 11.38 24.80
CA ARG A 486 1.19 11.80 23.39
C ARG A 486 -0.14 11.41 22.76
N PHE A 487 -1.07 10.82 23.51
CA PHE A 487 -2.35 10.32 23.00
C PHE A 487 -3.07 11.34 22.11
N GLU A 488 -3.24 12.58 22.60
CA GLU A 488 -3.92 13.64 21.86
C GLU A 488 -3.21 14.00 20.55
N ALA A 489 -1.87 14.06 20.55
CA ALA A 489 -1.10 14.37 19.35
C ALA A 489 -1.13 13.23 18.32
N LYS A 490 -1.01 11.97 18.79
CA LYS A 490 -1.20 10.78 17.93
C LYS A 490 -2.59 10.75 17.33
N LEU A 491 -3.58 11.17 18.12
CA LEU A 491 -4.95 11.17 17.69
C LEU A 491 -5.23 12.26 16.64
N ALA A 492 -4.70 13.46 16.84
CA ALA A 492 -4.78 14.53 15.86
C ALA A 492 -4.15 14.11 14.53
N PHE A 493 -2.96 13.50 14.56
CA PHE A 493 -2.28 13.03 13.36
C PHE A 493 -3.04 11.88 12.66
N TYR A 494 -3.61 10.94 13.43
CA TYR A 494 -4.52 9.93 12.89
C TYR A 494 -5.71 10.58 12.16
N ASN A 495 -6.34 11.58 12.78
CA ASN A 495 -7.49 12.28 12.19
C ASN A 495 -7.14 13.05 10.91
N GLU A 496 -5.95 13.65 10.83
CA GLU A 496 -5.44 14.27 9.60
C GLU A 496 -5.31 13.25 8.45
N GLU A 497 -4.74 12.07 8.74
CA GLU A 497 -4.64 11.01 7.73
C GLU A 497 -6.02 10.48 7.33
N GLN A 498 -6.93 10.26 8.27
CA GLN A 498 -8.29 9.81 7.93
C GLN A 498 -9.05 10.84 7.09
N ALA A 499 -8.88 12.14 7.37
CA ALA A 499 -9.46 13.20 6.56
C ALA A 499 -8.91 13.14 5.12
N PHE A 500 -7.60 12.97 4.96
CA PHE A 500 -6.99 12.79 3.65
C PHE A 500 -7.50 11.55 2.91
N LEU A 501 -7.53 10.38 3.55
CA LEU A 501 -8.03 9.13 2.94
C LEU A 501 -9.49 9.26 2.48
N ARG A 502 -10.31 10.06 3.15
CA ARG A 502 -11.69 10.36 2.71
C ARG A 502 -11.72 11.18 1.42
N THR A 503 -10.84 12.16 1.27
CA THR A 503 -10.74 12.90 0.00
C THR A 503 -10.41 11.97 -1.17
N LEU A 504 -9.60 10.93 -0.92
CA LEU A 504 -9.29 9.90 -1.92
C LEU A 504 -10.51 9.02 -2.23
N VAL A 505 -11.29 8.62 -1.21
CA VAL A 505 -12.53 7.86 -1.39
C VAL A 505 -13.54 8.66 -2.21
N ASP A 506 -13.73 9.94 -1.89
CA ASP A 506 -14.66 10.83 -2.61
C ASP A 506 -14.23 10.99 -4.07
N ALA A 507 -12.93 11.23 -4.32
CA ALA A 507 -12.38 11.33 -5.67
C ALA A 507 -12.53 10.01 -6.44
N PHE A 508 -12.25 8.87 -5.80
CA PHE A 508 -12.41 7.55 -6.39
C PHE A 508 -13.87 7.27 -6.78
N GLN A 509 -14.84 7.59 -5.90
CA GLN A 509 -16.26 7.43 -6.21
C GLN A 509 -16.71 8.39 -7.32
N ALA A 510 -16.32 9.66 -7.27
CA ALA A 510 -16.64 10.65 -8.28
C ALA A 510 -16.03 10.30 -9.66
N GLY A 511 -14.86 9.67 -9.67
CA GLY A 511 -14.18 9.14 -10.85
C GLY A 511 -14.72 7.79 -11.35
N GLY A 512 -15.91 7.36 -10.90
CA GLY A 512 -16.53 6.11 -11.35
C GLY A 512 -15.80 4.86 -10.88
N GLN A 513 -15.14 4.91 -9.72
CA GLN A 513 -14.27 3.87 -9.19
C GLN A 513 -13.05 3.56 -10.08
N ASN A 514 -12.57 4.54 -10.84
CA ASN A 514 -11.29 4.41 -11.54
C ASN A 514 -10.13 4.54 -10.53
N LEU A 515 -9.38 3.47 -10.34
CA LEU A 515 -8.27 3.40 -9.38
C LEU A 515 -7.15 4.41 -9.67
N LYS A 516 -6.92 4.75 -10.95
CA LYS A 516 -5.84 5.67 -11.37
C LYS A 516 -6.02 7.08 -10.80
N VAL A 517 -7.24 7.48 -10.47
CA VAL A 517 -7.55 8.81 -9.88
C VAL A 517 -6.90 9.01 -8.51
N ILE A 518 -6.67 7.93 -7.76
CA ILE A 518 -6.12 8.00 -6.39
C ILE A 518 -4.61 8.32 -6.41
N ILE A 519 -3.89 7.79 -7.40
CA ILE A 519 -2.43 7.81 -7.46
C ILE A 519 -1.83 9.23 -7.45
N PRO A 520 -2.23 10.17 -8.34
CA PRO A 520 -1.68 11.52 -8.31
C PRO A 520 -2.00 12.26 -7.01
N LEU A 521 -3.20 12.06 -6.44
CA LEU A 521 -3.59 12.68 -5.17
C LEU A 521 -2.71 12.21 -4.00
N VAL A 522 -2.34 10.93 -3.96
CA VAL A 522 -1.39 10.41 -2.96
C VAL A 522 0.00 10.99 -3.21
N ILE A 523 0.48 11.00 -4.46
CA ILE A 523 1.82 11.49 -4.80
C ILE A 523 1.98 12.98 -4.46
N GLU A 524 0.94 13.79 -4.61
CA GLU A 524 0.99 15.22 -4.29
C GLU A 524 0.87 15.52 -2.79
N SER A 525 0.46 14.54 -1.99
CA SER A 525 0.18 14.71 -0.57
C SER A 525 1.44 14.83 0.31
N PRO A 526 1.33 15.43 1.50
CA PRO A 526 2.39 15.41 2.50
C PRO A 526 2.82 13.99 2.93
N PHE A 527 1.90 13.01 2.86
CA PHE A 527 2.19 11.61 3.22
C PHE A 527 3.15 10.92 2.26
N TYR A 528 3.23 11.39 1.01
CA TYR A 528 4.18 10.89 0.04
C TYR A 528 5.43 11.76 -0.06
N ARG A 529 5.28 13.08 0.11
CA ARG A 529 6.33 14.07 -0.18
C ARG A 529 7.13 14.50 1.04
N ALA A 530 6.83 14.01 2.25
CA ALA A 530 7.60 14.35 3.43
C ALA A 530 9.10 14.07 3.22
N LEU A 531 9.93 15.09 3.38
CA LEU A 531 11.39 15.04 3.23
C LEU A 531 12.09 15.13 4.58
N ASN A 532 11.69 16.11 5.39
CA ASN A 532 12.28 16.38 6.69
C ASN A 532 11.26 17.11 7.58
N ALA A 533 11.55 17.21 8.87
CA ALA A 533 10.78 18.01 9.80
C ALA A 533 11.73 18.63 10.83
N PRO A 534 12.40 19.74 10.50
CA PRO A 534 13.34 20.37 11.42
C PRO A 534 12.61 20.98 12.62
N GLY A 535 13.23 20.90 13.80
CA GLY A 535 12.72 21.55 15.02
C GLY A 535 11.54 20.84 15.69
N LEU A 536 11.30 19.56 15.39
CA LEU A 536 10.39 18.72 16.18
C LEU A 536 10.92 18.51 17.60
N SER A 537 10.01 18.49 18.59
CA SER A 537 10.32 17.91 19.89
C SER A 537 10.44 16.39 19.80
N GLU A 538 11.00 15.72 20.82
CA GLU A 538 11.07 14.25 20.87
C GLU A 538 9.67 13.61 20.76
N ASP A 539 8.66 14.19 21.42
CA ASP A 539 7.28 13.71 21.37
C ASP A 539 6.67 13.88 19.97
N GLU A 540 6.93 15.02 19.32
CA GLU A 540 6.45 15.30 17.96
C GLU A 540 7.11 14.37 16.93
N ALA A 541 8.40 14.08 17.09
CA ALA A 541 9.11 13.12 16.26
C ALA A 541 8.53 11.70 16.38
N VAL A 542 8.10 11.29 17.58
CA VAL A 542 7.42 10.00 17.77
C VAL A 542 6.04 9.99 17.09
N VAL A 543 5.28 11.09 17.17
CA VAL A 543 3.96 11.20 16.53
C VAL A 543 4.07 11.16 15.01
N LEU A 544 5.07 11.86 14.45
CA LEU A 544 5.32 11.91 13.01
C LEU A 544 6.15 10.74 12.47
N ALA A 545 6.68 9.86 13.31
CA ALA A 545 7.47 8.71 12.87
C ALA A 545 6.79 7.90 11.75
N PRO A 546 5.46 7.68 11.74
CA PRO A 546 4.80 7.00 10.63
C PRO A 546 4.74 7.82 9.33
N LEU A 547 4.85 9.15 9.35
CA LEU A 547 4.82 9.97 8.13
C LEU A 547 5.95 9.59 7.16
N GLY A 548 7.03 8.99 7.68
CA GLY A 548 8.04 8.30 6.88
C GLY A 548 8.71 9.21 5.86
N THR A 549 9.67 10.03 6.29
CA THR A 549 10.50 10.87 5.39
C THR A 549 11.33 10.06 4.39
N ALA A 550 11.43 8.75 4.61
CA ALA A 550 12.03 7.81 3.68
C ALA A 550 11.38 6.44 3.82
N ARG A 551 11.16 5.77 2.69
CA ARG A 551 10.65 4.39 2.63
C ARG A 551 11.74 3.46 2.11
N LEU A 552 12.01 2.37 2.83
CA LEU A 552 12.94 1.35 2.35
C LEU A 552 12.41 0.73 1.05
N LEU A 553 13.28 0.63 0.04
CA LEU A 553 12.93 -0.01 -1.23
C LEU A 553 12.67 -1.50 -1.02
N THR A 554 11.63 -2.03 -1.68
CA THR A 554 11.49 -3.47 -1.83
C THR A 554 12.62 -4.02 -2.71
N PRO A 555 12.95 -5.33 -2.65
CA PRO A 555 13.98 -5.91 -3.51
C PRO A 555 13.73 -5.69 -5.00
N GLU A 556 12.46 -5.74 -5.41
CA GLU A 556 12.06 -5.52 -6.79
C GLU A 556 12.27 -4.06 -7.22
N GLU A 557 11.95 -3.09 -6.35
CA GLU A 557 12.19 -1.67 -6.60
C GLU A 557 13.69 -1.32 -6.57
N LEU A 558 14.46 -1.93 -5.68
CA LEU A 558 15.91 -1.75 -5.62
C LEU A 558 16.59 -2.32 -6.87
N SER A 559 16.16 -3.48 -7.35
CA SER A 559 16.65 -4.06 -8.61
C SER A 559 16.29 -3.16 -9.81
N ALA A 560 15.06 -2.65 -9.87
CA ALA A 560 14.67 -1.68 -10.90
C ALA A 560 15.52 -0.39 -10.82
N LYS A 561 15.77 0.14 -9.62
CA LYS A 561 16.63 1.31 -9.42
C LYS A 561 18.06 1.05 -9.86
N LEU A 562 18.63 -0.14 -9.63
CA LEU A 562 19.94 -0.52 -10.17
C LEU A 562 19.94 -0.49 -11.71
N VAL A 563 18.92 -1.04 -12.36
CA VAL A 563 18.80 -0.97 -13.84
C VAL A 563 18.70 0.47 -14.31
N ALA A 564 17.82 1.28 -13.70
CA ALA A 564 17.59 2.67 -14.08
C ALA A 564 18.84 3.55 -13.92
N THR A 565 19.62 3.32 -12.85
CA THR A 565 20.75 4.16 -12.49
C THR A 565 22.06 3.65 -13.08
N LEU A 566 22.28 2.34 -13.13
CA LEU A 566 23.55 1.71 -13.53
C LEU A 566 23.48 0.97 -14.87
N GLY A 567 22.29 0.75 -15.43
CA GLY A 567 22.09 0.11 -16.74
C GLY A 567 21.97 -1.42 -16.72
N ARG A 568 22.04 -2.06 -15.53
CA ARG A 568 21.88 -3.52 -15.36
C ARG A 568 21.51 -3.90 -13.91
N PRO A 569 20.87 -5.07 -13.69
CA PRO A 569 20.57 -5.58 -12.35
C PRO A 569 21.82 -6.17 -11.68
N TRP A 570 21.69 -6.60 -10.42
CA TRP A 570 22.76 -7.27 -9.68
C TRP A 570 22.91 -8.74 -10.12
N GLN A 571 23.54 -8.92 -11.28
CA GLN A 571 23.86 -10.20 -11.90
C GLN A 571 25.24 -10.11 -12.52
N ALA A 572 26.02 -11.20 -12.56
CA ALA A 572 27.31 -11.19 -13.27
C ALA A 572 27.10 -11.38 -14.79
N ARG A 573 26.14 -12.21 -15.19
CA ARG A 573 25.67 -12.42 -16.57
C ARG A 573 24.15 -12.30 -16.66
N VAL A 574 23.61 -11.96 -17.83
CA VAL A 574 22.16 -11.75 -18.03
C VAL A 574 21.29 -12.96 -17.62
N ASN A 575 21.82 -14.17 -17.74
CA ASN A 575 21.12 -15.41 -17.40
C ASN A 575 21.39 -15.90 -15.96
N ASP A 576 22.22 -15.18 -15.19
CA ASP A 576 22.44 -15.52 -13.79
C ASP A 576 21.21 -15.14 -12.95
N ARG A 577 21.15 -15.64 -11.72
CA ARG A 577 20.10 -15.25 -10.77
C ARG A 577 20.35 -13.82 -10.29
N ASP A 578 19.33 -12.97 -10.39
CA ASP A 578 19.35 -11.65 -9.76
C ASP A 578 19.46 -11.84 -8.25
N GLN A 579 20.51 -11.26 -7.68
CA GLN A 579 20.85 -11.36 -6.28
C GLN A 579 19.77 -10.76 -5.37
N LEU A 580 18.98 -9.79 -5.85
CA LEU A 580 17.94 -9.13 -5.08
C LEU A 580 16.58 -9.84 -5.19
N THR A 581 16.22 -10.36 -6.37
CA THR A 581 14.85 -10.81 -6.65
C THR A 581 14.67 -12.34 -6.67
N HIS A 582 15.76 -13.11 -6.64
CA HIS A 582 15.69 -14.57 -6.68
C HIS A 582 15.67 -15.20 -5.27
N ARG A 583 14.76 -16.17 -5.03
CA ARG A 583 14.57 -16.85 -3.72
C ARG A 583 15.80 -17.59 -3.17
N ASP A 584 16.68 -18.05 -4.06
CA ASP A 584 17.92 -18.76 -3.66
C ASP A 584 19.08 -17.79 -3.38
N GLU A 585 18.86 -16.48 -3.51
CA GLU A 585 19.85 -15.43 -3.28
C GLU A 585 19.45 -14.58 -2.05
N PHE A 586 19.55 -13.24 -2.10
CA PHE A 586 19.31 -12.40 -0.93
C PHE A 586 17.86 -11.99 -0.69
N LEU A 587 16.92 -12.32 -1.59
CA LEU A 587 15.52 -11.85 -1.58
C LEU A 587 14.91 -11.71 -0.18
N PHE A 588 14.94 -12.77 0.64
CA PHE A 588 14.30 -12.76 1.97
C PHE A 588 15.03 -11.89 3.01
N PHE A 589 16.35 -11.77 2.89
CA PHE A 589 17.16 -11.00 3.82
C PHE A 589 17.02 -9.49 3.63
N ILE A 590 16.51 -9.06 2.47
CA ILE A 590 16.28 -7.66 2.12
C ILE A 590 14.79 -7.30 1.99
N GLY A 591 13.91 -8.11 2.59
CA GLY A 591 12.49 -7.77 2.74
C GLY A 591 11.57 -8.27 1.62
N GLY A 592 12.05 -9.17 0.75
CA GLY A 592 11.22 -9.87 -0.24
C GLY A 592 10.39 -10.99 0.38
N ILE A 593 9.34 -11.41 -0.34
CA ILE A 593 8.38 -12.42 0.11
C ILE A 593 8.31 -13.59 -0.87
N ASP A 594 7.92 -14.77 -0.39
CA ASP A 594 7.58 -15.92 -1.24
C ASP A 594 6.07 -16.15 -1.37
N SER A 595 5.27 -15.33 -0.68
CA SER A 595 3.81 -15.46 -0.59
C SER A 595 3.32 -16.75 0.08
N ASP A 596 4.22 -17.56 0.64
CA ASP A 596 3.94 -18.84 1.28
C ASP A 596 4.31 -18.83 2.77
N GLN A 597 5.62 -18.88 3.06
CA GLN A 597 6.14 -18.87 4.43
C GLN A 597 6.42 -17.45 4.92
N ILE A 598 6.85 -16.58 4.00
CA ILE A 598 7.09 -15.16 4.24
C ILE A 598 6.01 -14.42 3.46
N THR A 599 5.03 -13.88 4.18
CA THR A 599 3.85 -13.22 3.62
C THR A 599 3.84 -11.72 3.83
N ASP A 600 4.71 -11.21 4.70
CA ASP A 600 4.82 -9.79 5.04
C ASP A 600 6.25 -9.33 4.79
N ARG A 601 6.39 -8.14 4.20
CA ARG A 601 7.70 -7.54 3.92
C ARG A 601 8.35 -7.05 5.22
N ILE A 602 9.67 -7.20 5.30
CA ILE A 602 10.46 -6.52 6.32
C ILE A 602 10.69 -5.09 5.85
N SER A 603 10.00 -4.13 6.46
CA SER A 603 10.07 -2.71 6.11
C SER A 603 11.07 -1.93 6.97
N GLU A 604 11.61 -2.53 8.02
CA GLU A 604 12.58 -1.91 8.92
C GLU A 604 14.01 -2.42 8.62
N PRO A 605 15.00 -1.51 8.51
CA PRO A 605 16.38 -1.89 8.26
C PRO A 605 16.94 -2.71 9.43
N ASN A 606 17.78 -3.70 9.11
CA ASN A 606 18.52 -4.48 10.10
C ASN A 606 19.98 -4.69 9.69
N GLY A 607 20.80 -5.24 10.59
CA GLY A 607 22.23 -5.42 10.36
C GLY A 607 22.57 -6.34 9.17
N ILE A 608 21.70 -7.31 8.83
CA ILE A 608 21.91 -8.18 7.66
C ILE A 608 21.70 -7.37 6.38
N MET A 609 20.62 -6.59 6.31
CA MET A 609 20.34 -5.70 5.17
C MET A 609 21.50 -4.72 4.93
N ALA A 610 22.04 -4.12 5.98
CA ALA A 610 23.18 -3.19 5.87
C ALA A 610 24.43 -3.86 5.26
N ASN A 611 24.74 -5.09 5.68
CA ASN A 611 25.87 -5.84 5.11
C ASN A 611 25.63 -6.25 3.64
N ILE A 612 24.39 -6.62 3.29
CA ILE A 612 24.02 -6.95 1.91
C ILE A 612 24.09 -5.70 1.03
N ALA A 613 23.64 -4.54 1.52
CA ALA A 613 23.76 -3.27 0.80
C ALA A 613 25.22 -2.89 0.53
N LEU A 614 26.10 -3.04 1.52
CA LEU A 614 27.55 -2.82 1.33
C LEU A 614 28.15 -3.79 0.30
N ARG A 615 27.71 -5.05 0.32
CA ARG A 615 28.15 -6.04 -0.66
C ARG A 615 27.65 -5.72 -2.07
N MET A 616 26.38 -5.35 -2.20
CA MET A 616 25.76 -4.89 -3.45
C MET A 616 26.53 -3.70 -4.01
N ALA A 617 26.78 -2.69 -3.19
CA ALA A 617 27.50 -1.49 -3.57
C ALA A 617 28.89 -1.83 -4.16
N SER A 618 29.64 -2.70 -3.49
CA SER A 618 30.98 -3.11 -3.95
C SER A 618 30.94 -3.98 -5.22
N ASP A 619 30.05 -4.97 -5.26
CA ASP A 619 29.91 -5.87 -6.42
C ASP A 619 29.43 -5.08 -7.65
N MET A 620 28.43 -4.21 -7.50
CA MET A 620 27.90 -3.40 -8.59
C MET A 620 28.93 -2.40 -9.09
N ALA A 621 29.62 -1.67 -8.20
CA ALA A 621 30.69 -0.75 -8.60
C ALA A 621 31.77 -1.47 -9.44
N CYS A 622 32.16 -2.68 -9.04
CA CYS A 622 33.09 -3.54 -9.77
C CYS A 622 32.56 -3.95 -11.16
N LEU A 623 31.29 -4.33 -11.26
CA LEU A 623 30.68 -4.79 -12.52
C LEU A 623 30.52 -3.66 -13.54
N VAL A 624 30.08 -2.48 -13.10
CA VAL A 624 29.58 -1.43 -14.02
C VAL A 624 30.65 -0.42 -14.42
N THR A 625 31.73 -0.26 -13.66
CA THR A 625 32.68 0.83 -13.92
C THR A 625 33.42 0.64 -15.24
N ALA A 626 34.05 -0.53 -15.41
CA ALA A 626 34.77 -0.86 -16.63
C ALA A 626 33.84 -0.94 -17.85
N GLU A 627 32.61 -1.41 -17.65
CA GLU A 627 31.56 -1.46 -18.65
C GLU A 627 31.18 -0.05 -19.13
N ASP A 628 30.91 0.87 -18.21
CA ASP A 628 30.48 2.22 -18.57
C ASP A 628 31.58 3.01 -19.31
N PHE A 629 32.85 2.90 -18.88
CA PHE A 629 33.96 3.52 -19.61
C PHE A 629 34.16 2.97 -21.02
N ASN A 630 33.71 1.74 -21.28
CA ASN A 630 33.77 1.12 -22.61
C ASN A 630 32.72 1.68 -23.57
N ARG A 631 31.60 2.17 -23.04
CA ARG A 631 30.52 2.73 -23.85
C ARG A 631 30.96 4.01 -24.56
N PRO A 632 30.41 4.29 -25.76
CA PRO A 632 30.54 5.61 -26.38
C PRO A 632 30.14 6.71 -25.38
N LEU A 633 30.84 7.85 -25.39
CA LEU A 633 30.65 8.91 -24.40
C LEU A 633 29.18 9.35 -24.24
N ALA A 634 28.42 9.41 -25.35
CA ALA A 634 27.01 9.78 -25.37
C ALA A 634 26.06 8.71 -24.77
N GLU A 635 26.53 7.48 -24.61
CA GLU A 635 25.79 6.34 -24.07
C GLU A 635 26.21 5.98 -22.64
N ARG A 636 27.20 6.69 -22.08
CA ARG A 636 27.66 6.49 -20.71
C ARG A 636 26.59 6.92 -19.71
N HIS A 637 26.30 6.04 -18.78
CA HIS A 637 25.41 6.31 -17.67
C HIS A 637 26.14 6.96 -16.50
N LEU A 638 27.40 6.63 -16.25
CA LEU A 638 28.10 6.98 -14.99
C LEU A 638 29.23 7.99 -15.19
N PHE A 639 29.96 7.91 -16.30
CA PHE A 639 31.15 8.72 -16.55
C PHE A 639 31.09 9.59 -17.81
N PRO A 640 30.03 10.40 -18.03
CA PRO A 640 29.90 11.24 -19.23
C PRO A 640 30.83 12.46 -19.23
N LEU A 641 31.47 12.81 -18.10
CA LEU A 641 32.27 14.04 -17.96
C LEU A 641 33.77 13.78 -17.76
N VAL A 642 34.20 12.51 -17.73
CA VAL A 642 35.59 12.11 -17.45
C VAL A 642 36.04 10.98 -18.37
N GLU A 643 37.36 10.84 -18.51
CA GLU A 643 37.97 9.70 -19.20
C GLU A 643 38.83 8.89 -18.22
N ALA A 644 39.03 7.60 -18.52
CA ALA A 644 39.89 6.72 -17.74
C ALA A 644 41.37 7.17 -17.69
N SER A 645 41.76 8.13 -18.53
CA SER A 645 43.10 8.75 -18.55
C SER A 645 43.22 10.03 -17.70
N TYR A 646 42.11 10.52 -17.11
CA TYR A 646 42.11 11.75 -16.33
C TYR A 646 42.68 11.49 -14.94
N ARG A 647 43.91 11.97 -14.74
CA ARG A 647 44.63 11.87 -13.46
C ARG A 647 44.43 13.16 -12.66
N PRO A 648 44.09 13.10 -11.37
CA PRO A 648 43.92 14.30 -10.55
C PRO A 648 45.25 15.01 -10.30
N GLU A 649 46.37 14.28 -10.32
CA GLU A 649 47.72 14.81 -10.13
C GLU A 649 48.68 14.30 -11.23
N ASP A 650 49.73 15.08 -11.48
CA ASP A 650 50.84 14.68 -12.33
C ASP A 650 51.82 13.75 -11.58
N ASP A 651 52.87 13.30 -12.28
CA ASP A 651 53.87 12.39 -11.72
C ASP A 651 54.66 12.97 -10.54
N ASN A 652 54.61 14.29 -10.33
CA ASN A 652 55.27 15.00 -9.23
C ASN A 652 54.31 15.32 -8.07
N GLY A 653 53.04 14.90 -8.17
CA GLY A 653 52.01 15.18 -7.16
C GLY A 653 51.43 16.59 -7.24
N PHE A 654 51.54 17.29 -8.36
CA PHE A 654 50.84 18.55 -8.58
C PHE A 654 49.47 18.32 -9.20
N ALA A 655 48.45 19.01 -8.70
CA ALA A 655 47.10 18.93 -9.24
C ALA A 655 47.06 19.28 -10.74
N VAL A 656 46.23 18.55 -11.49
CA VAL A 656 45.93 18.80 -12.91
C VAL A 656 44.56 19.49 -12.98
N PRO A 657 44.48 20.83 -13.09
CA PRO A 657 43.24 21.55 -12.81
C PRO A 657 42.07 21.17 -13.71
N GLN A 658 42.30 20.87 -15.00
CA GLN A 658 41.21 20.46 -15.89
C GLN A 658 40.66 19.07 -15.53
N ALA A 659 41.52 18.13 -15.12
CA ALA A 659 41.11 16.80 -14.72
C ALA A 659 40.37 16.85 -13.38
N GLU A 660 40.86 17.63 -12.42
CA GLU A 660 40.20 17.84 -11.14
C GLU A 660 38.78 18.40 -11.33
N GLU A 661 38.58 19.46 -12.12
CA GLU A 661 37.23 20.01 -12.35
C GLU A 661 36.33 19.00 -13.05
N ALA A 662 36.83 18.24 -14.02
CA ALA A 662 36.06 17.19 -14.68
C ALA A 662 35.63 16.08 -13.71
N ILE A 663 36.53 15.64 -12.83
CA ILE A 663 36.24 14.64 -11.78
C ILE A 663 35.17 15.17 -10.84
N ARG A 664 35.31 16.41 -10.35
CA ARG A 664 34.32 17.06 -9.48
C ARG A 664 32.97 17.21 -10.16
N ALA A 665 32.94 17.62 -11.43
CA ALA A 665 31.71 17.68 -12.22
C ALA A 665 31.04 16.31 -12.36
N ASN A 666 31.81 15.24 -12.59
CA ASN A 666 31.27 13.88 -12.66
C ASN A 666 30.78 13.38 -11.30
N ILE A 667 31.42 13.78 -10.19
CA ILE A 667 30.92 13.51 -8.83
C ILE A 667 29.54 14.13 -8.63
N ARG A 668 29.36 15.43 -8.94
CA ARG A 668 28.05 16.10 -8.85
C ARG A 668 27.00 15.36 -9.70
N TYR A 669 27.37 14.94 -10.91
CA TYR A 669 26.52 14.14 -11.78
C TYR A 669 26.12 12.79 -11.15
N LEU A 670 27.07 12.07 -10.53
CA LEU A 670 26.78 10.80 -9.85
C LEU A 670 25.88 10.96 -8.63
N HIS A 671 26.07 12.02 -7.82
CA HIS A 671 25.15 12.34 -6.71
C HIS A 671 23.72 12.56 -7.20
N GLN A 672 23.55 13.35 -8.27
CA GLN A 672 22.22 13.59 -8.84
C GLN A 672 21.64 12.31 -9.45
N ARG A 673 22.43 11.56 -10.21
CA ARG A 673 21.96 10.37 -10.92
C ARG A 673 21.61 9.23 -9.96
N LEU A 674 22.45 8.93 -8.97
CA LEU A 674 22.28 7.78 -8.08
C LEU A 674 21.37 8.14 -6.90
N LEU A 675 21.61 9.29 -6.27
CA LEU A 675 20.96 9.68 -5.01
C LEU A 675 19.81 10.68 -5.21
N GLY A 676 19.71 11.32 -6.38
CA GLY A 676 18.78 12.43 -6.59
C GLY A 676 19.24 13.74 -5.94
N GLU A 677 20.47 13.79 -5.43
CA GLU A 677 21.01 14.95 -4.72
C GLU A 677 21.67 15.93 -5.70
N VAL A 678 21.21 17.18 -5.70
CA VAL A 678 21.79 18.25 -6.52
C VAL A 678 22.83 19.01 -5.69
N LEU A 679 24.11 18.83 -6.03
CA LEU A 679 25.23 19.50 -5.37
C LEU A 679 25.69 20.74 -6.15
N THR A 680 25.97 21.83 -5.42
CA THR A 680 26.65 23.01 -5.98
C THR A 680 28.17 22.87 -5.88
N PRO A 681 28.96 23.51 -6.75
CA PRO A 681 30.42 23.51 -6.63
C PRO A 681 30.92 23.97 -5.25
N GLY A 682 31.84 23.21 -4.65
CA GLY A 682 32.39 23.45 -3.30
C GLY A 682 31.45 23.01 -2.17
N HIS A 683 30.45 22.18 -2.47
CA HIS A 683 29.60 21.60 -1.43
C HIS A 683 30.44 20.63 -0.56
N PRO A 684 30.26 20.59 0.78
CA PRO A 684 31.06 19.71 1.63
C PRO A 684 31.01 18.23 1.24
N GLU A 685 29.87 17.75 0.77
CA GLU A 685 29.71 16.37 0.28
C GLU A 685 30.47 16.10 -1.02
N GLU A 686 30.56 17.11 -1.90
CA GLU A 686 31.39 17.01 -3.11
C GLU A 686 32.87 16.91 -2.73
N ASP A 687 33.32 17.77 -1.80
CA ASP A 687 34.71 17.76 -1.31
C ASP A 687 35.05 16.43 -0.63
N ALA A 688 34.15 15.88 0.19
CA ALA A 688 34.33 14.59 0.83
C ALA A 688 34.46 13.45 -0.20
N THR A 689 33.61 13.46 -1.23
CA THR A 689 33.63 12.44 -2.29
C THR A 689 34.88 12.57 -3.18
N TYR A 690 35.30 13.80 -3.47
CA TYR A 690 36.54 14.04 -4.21
C TYR A 690 37.77 13.61 -3.41
N GLU A 691 37.79 13.87 -2.10
CA GLU A 691 38.89 13.43 -1.24
C GLU A 691 38.96 11.89 -1.18
N LEU A 692 37.82 11.19 -1.11
CA LEU A 692 37.78 9.73 -1.22
C LEU A 692 38.39 9.24 -2.54
N TYR A 693 38.00 9.86 -3.66
CA TYR A 693 38.55 9.55 -4.97
C TYR A 693 40.08 9.78 -5.00
N LEU A 694 40.53 10.95 -4.55
CA LEU A 694 41.91 11.37 -4.60
C LEU A 694 42.81 10.48 -3.73
N GLN A 695 42.40 10.18 -2.49
CA GLN A 695 43.15 9.31 -1.60
C GLN A 695 43.26 7.89 -2.17
N THR A 696 42.14 7.33 -2.63
CA THR A 696 42.12 6.01 -3.25
C THR A 696 43.02 5.96 -4.49
N TRP A 697 42.95 6.98 -5.34
CA TRP A 697 43.79 7.09 -6.52
C TRP A 697 45.28 7.17 -6.16
N ARG A 698 45.68 8.01 -5.19
CA ARG A 698 47.08 8.14 -4.74
C ARG A 698 47.65 6.81 -4.23
N GLU A 699 46.89 6.08 -3.42
CA GLU A 699 47.30 4.77 -2.90
C GLU A 699 47.48 3.75 -4.03
N LEU A 700 46.52 3.68 -4.96
CA LEU A 700 46.57 2.78 -6.10
C LEU A 700 47.73 3.13 -7.03
N PHE A 701 47.89 4.40 -7.38
CA PHE A 701 48.92 4.88 -8.30
C PHE A 701 50.33 4.59 -7.76
N ALA A 702 50.57 4.88 -6.47
CA ALA A 702 51.83 4.56 -5.81
C ALA A 702 52.05 3.03 -5.71
N GLY A 703 51.02 2.28 -5.35
CA GLY A 703 51.07 0.83 -5.25
C GLY A 703 51.36 0.14 -6.59
N ILE A 704 50.78 0.63 -7.69
CA ILE A 704 51.01 0.12 -9.05
C ILE A 704 52.45 0.42 -9.49
N ARG A 705 52.92 1.66 -9.30
CA ARG A 705 54.31 2.05 -9.67
C ARG A 705 55.37 1.27 -8.92
N ASN A 706 55.08 0.91 -7.67
CA ASN A 706 55.97 0.12 -6.83
C ASN A 706 55.72 -1.39 -6.94
N GLU A 707 54.91 -1.84 -7.91
CA GLU A 707 54.57 -3.25 -8.17
C GLU A 707 53.91 -3.98 -6.98
N GLN A 708 53.36 -3.24 -6.02
CA GLN A 708 52.62 -3.77 -4.87
C GLN A 708 51.16 -4.08 -5.20
N VAL A 709 50.61 -3.38 -6.20
CA VAL A 709 49.23 -3.53 -6.66
C VAL A 709 49.25 -3.90 -8.15
N PRO A 710 48.59 -4.99 -8.57
CA PRO A 710 48.53 -5.36 -9.99
C PRO A 710 47.83 -4.28 -10.83
N THR A 711 48.30 -4.10 -12.06
CA THR A 711 47.59 -3.31 -13.08
C THR A 711 46.33 -4.01 -13.56
N ALA A 712 46.29 -5.35 -13.53
CA ALA A 712 45.11 -6.10 -13.93
C ALA A 712 43.96 -5.92 -12.94
N LEU A 713 42.77 -5.64 -13.46
CA LEU A 713 41.54 -5.62 -12.67
C LEU A 713 41.22 -7.04 -12.15
N PRO A 714 40.58 -7.17 -10.97
CA PRO A 714 40.01 -8.43 -10.52
C PRO A 714 39.10 -9.02 -11.60
N GLY A 715 39.08 -10.34 -11.77
CA GLY A 715 38.39 -10.98 -12.91
C GLY A 715 36.93 -10.58 -13.08
N ARG A 716 36.19 -10.40 -11.97
CA ARG A 716 34.79 -9.96 -11.97
C ARG A 716 34.59 -8.48 -12.34
N CYS A 717 35.61 -7.65 -12.22
CA CYS A 717 35.54 -6.22 -12.56
C CYS A 717 36.06 -5.91 -13.97
N ARG A 718 36.43 -6.94 -14.74
CA ARG A 718 36.88 -6.77 -16.12
C ARG A 718 35.66 -6.69 -17.02
N HIS A 719 35.70 -5.79 -17.98
CA HIS A 719 34.71 -5.77 -19.05
C HIS A 719 35.24 -6.57 -20.24
N GLU A 720 34.82 -7.83 -20.33
CA GLU A 720 35.25 -8.77 -21.37
C GLU A 720 34.09 -9.24 -22.26
N ARG A 721 32.86 -8.94 -21.85
CA ARG A 721 31.61 -9.37 -22.47
C ARG A 721 30.57 -8.27 -22.36
N ASP A 722 29.74 -8.14 -23.38
CA ASP A 722 28.51 -7.36 -23.26
C ASP A 722 27.52 -8.11 -22.35
N PHE A 723 26.87 -7.40 -21.45
CA PHE A 723 25.99 -8.03 -20.47
C PHE A 723 24.71 -8.57 -21.13
N TRP A 724 24.03 -7.76 -21.94
CA TRP A 724 22.69 -8.05 -22.45
C TRP A 724 22.70 -9.10 -23.56
N SER A 725 23.69 -9.06 -24.46
CA SER A 725 23.86 -10.09 -25.50
C SER A 725 24.57 -11.34 -25.00
N ASP A 726 25.26 -11.26 -23.85
CA ASP A 726 26.20 -12.27 -23.35
C ASP A 726 27.27 -12.65 -24.39
N GLU A 727 27.59 -11.75 -25.33
CA GLU A 727 28.63 -11.96 -26.33
C GLU A 727 30.01 -11.50 -25.83
N ALA A 728 31.07 -12.17 -26.27
CA ALA A 728 32.43 -11.76 -25.96
C ALA A 728 32.80 -10.51 -26.76
N LEU A 729 33.41 -9.53 -26.10
CA LEU A 729 33.94 -8.35 -26.79
C LEU A 729 35.19 -8.73 -27.58
N GLU A 730 35.44 -7.99 -28.67
CA GLU A 730 36.70 -8.01 -29.41
C GLU A 730 37.86 -7.60 -28.50
N ASP A 731 39.06 -8.13 -28.74
CA ASP A 731 40.19 -7.99 -27.82
C ASP A 731 40.60 -6.54 -27.53
N ASP A 732 40.46 -5.62 -28.49
CA ASP A 732 40.73 -4.19 -28.36
C ASP A 732 39.65 -3.44 -27.59
N ALA A 733 38.42 -3.96 -27.58
CA ALA A 733 37.31 -3.47 -26.78
C ALA A 733 37.33 -4.03 -25.34
N ARG A 734 38.24 -4.93 -24.96
CA ARG A 734 38.26 -5.49 -23.59
C ARG A 734 38.99 -4.57 -22.61
N LEU A 735 38.32 -4.22 -21.52
CA LEU A 735 38.91 -3.41 -20.45
C LEU A 735 39.33 -4.30 -19.27
N ARG A 736 40.60 -4.69 -19.26
CA ARG A 736 41.19 -5.66 -18.31
C ARG A 736 42.18 -5.07 -17.31
N TYR A 737 42.68 -3.88 -17.60
CA TYR A 737 43.79 -3.26 -16.89
C TYR A 737 43.43 -1.85 -16.49
N ASP A 738 43.95 -1.44 -15.34
CA ASP A 738 43.84 -0.12 -14.73
C ASP A 738 45.24 0.34 -14.32
N PRO A 739 46.11 0.69 -15.30
CA PRO A 739 47.50 1.05 -15.05
C PRO A 739 47.65 2.37 -14.29
N GLU A 740 46.65 3.26 -14.39
CA GLU A 740 46.66 4.57 -13.73
C GLU A 740 45.86 4.58 -12.41
N GLY A 741 45.27 3.46 -11.99
CA GLY A 741 44.45 3.38 -10.75
C GLY A 741 43.11 4.14 -10.81
N THR A 742 42.73 4.66 -11.98
CA THR A 742 41.58 5.56 -12.17
C THR A 742 40.27 4.81 -12.07
N LEU A 743 40.18 3.62 -12.66
CA LEU A 743 38.95 2.81 -12.62
C LEU A 743 38.63 2.37 -11.19
N ARG A 744 39.64 1.92 -10.45
CA ARG A 744 39.46 1.49 -9.05
C ARG A 744 39.22 2.66 -8.10
N ALA A 745 39.69 3.87 -8.40
CA ALA A 745 39.27 5.07 -7.67
C ALA A 745 37.78 5.36 -7.87
N TRP A 746 37.26 5.22 -9.10
CA TRP A 746 35.81 5.30 -9.35
C TRP A 746 35.01 4.15 -8.71
N HIS A 747 35.58 2.95 -8.58
CA HIS A 747 34.94 1.87 -7.81
C HIS A 747 34.66 2.30 -6.37
N ALA A 748 35.61 2.99 -5.72
CA ALA A 748 35.44 3.45 -4.35
C ALA A 748 34.33 4.51 -4.24
N VAL A 749 34.29 5.47 -5.17
CA VAL A 749 33.22 6.48 -5.24
C VAL A 749 31.85 5.83 -5.44
N LEU A 750 31.71 4.93 -6.42
CA LEU A 750 30.44 4.23 -6.64
C LEU A 750 30.05 3.36 -5.43
N THR A 751 31.00 2.69 -4.80
CA THR A 751 30.73 1.90 -3.59
C THR A 751 30.21 2.79 -2.47
N TYR A 752 30.80 3.97 -2.27
CA TYR A 752 30.35 4.96 -1.28
C TYR A 752 28.92 5.42 -1.57
N LEU A 753 28.63 5.82 -2.81
CA LEU A 753 27.29 6.32 -3.18
C LEU A 753 26.22 5.22 -3.12
N LEU A 754 26.52 4.01 -3.60
CA LEU A 754 25.56 2.90 -3.59
C LEU A 754 25.32 2.34 -2.17
N ALA A 755 26.26 2.54 -1.24
CA ALA A 755 26.10 2.21 0.17
C ALA A 755 25.33 3.28 0.96
N ASP A 756 25.14 4.48 0.39
CA ASP A 756 24.39 5.54 1.03
C ASP A 756 22.92 5.13 1.20
N TRP A 757 22.35 5.44 2.36
CA TRP A 757 20.96 5.13 2.67
C TRP A 757 20.00 5.77 1.65
N ARG A 758 20.29 6.93 1.06
CA ARG A 758 19.49 7.53 -0.02
C ARG A 758 19.36 6.63 -1.24
N PHE A 759 20.34 5.75 -1.49
CA PHE A 759 20.23 4.79 -2.59
C PHE A 759 19.24 3.66 -2.26
N LEU A 760 19.17 3.25 -0.99
CA LEU A 760 18.35 2.12 -0.53
C LEU A 760 16.88 2.51 -0.23
N TYR A 761 16.55 3.80 -0.25
CA TYR A 761 15.24 4.31 0.10
C TYR A 761 14.63 5.12 -1.07
N HIS A 762 13.30 5.22 -1.08
CA HIS A 762 12.58 6.29 -1.76
C HIS A 762 12.56 7.53 -0.85
N GLN A 763 13.04 8.66 -1.35
CA GLN A 763 12.94 9.98 -0.74
C GLN A 763 12.14 10.89 -1.64
#